data_AF-A0A1H3EVW5-F1
#
_entry.id   AF-A0A1H3EVW5-F1
#
_cell.length_a   1.000
_cell.length_b   1.000
_cell.length_c   1.000
_cell.angle_alpha   90.00
_cell.angle_beta   90.00
_cell.angle_gamma   90.00
#
_symmetry.space_group_name_H-M   'P 1'
#
loop_
_entity.id
_entity.type
_entity.pdbx_description
1 polymer ?
#
loop_
_entity_poly.entity_id
_entity_poly.type
_entity_poly.pdbx_seq_one_letter_code
_entity_poly.pdbx_strand_id
1 'polypeptide(L)'
;MGMIANGRHRINLMRSALNLLTVVVVALAALIVMPKESDAATVGELMNLTEQVRNEYDAASVGTASGQYMAGAKEELLPVLELAETVGNDPGAVESEVNDAFDRLTAAYQWFNSKRYADRLVYSDHFNAPSSDFAVSGGNPSWEFGIPASGPGSAKTGQYVWATNLSGNYGDMENSFLSSPAIDLSGLTNDFTVSWWMWADIEKDYDFFHVKVSKDGEELNAQTPSYYTFTGTTPGWIRASVKLDSSYAASDFRIHFQFTSDGINTMNGVYLDDLSISGVDFAEFDETLEEARRKVSTAREGNGAGFYAPGSIAALAGAIQEAESLRERSVLAPYEIHQGDASLRQKIAEFEASFHRPTPLITFDFEDNDGGFAAAEGIWVWGEPQTEGPAEANSGVNVWGTRLGESEGSFGYYGSLESGHIDARIPMVPAKLELSWMQWTNLPGCCGVVGVHVSKDGGATWQTVHEFSAMGPGLVSILSYDADHANTEAGWERLAVEIDPSYAVDNLQVKFDVGWGEVVGPNYSFYIDDVQISAYPRDLGSVILQTERLIDSVDEGDGYGLYPFGAKEALQTALDDAIRVWTQIGATLDMLASARTELESVLQSMHMKNPGPLPHGIAKGTIVQLGGKKWVVLDPSRGQLILDESEVRMLGSRTWGESKPFDPFTAGTLADYLNSEFLNGLSDRYMIVPYYWDVRDNHGMAADGFGRVESYVGLLTDKEYLRHSARGGDGTLHYNDWDEAAGTGNWWLITPYSSPYGGNGMSFVNEFGFVDSIPYSYMAERSFALRPVIYVKPGLVKVSGSGTLNESYELASNELLALHVFNSESAPVDLSPAFSPAGSLFEATVTNDVYRVRIVPVPMDPEAAVSMKVNGMLLNHAQDVRLSTGITTIELTVAAAGTPRTYTLKVTREGADNGSIRSIDYQGNPLAKTGTAFRLDVPAAVTMAELDLNLADPGSIVTVTGATYSSSGNRYIFHGLKYGLTTVHLTVEKPNGDLQNYTVEMNRMTDFDGDRRVDVRDLAQAAKQKIDYDGDGAFTANDIALMLDQVEPYFLNTTSPPPALR
;
A
#
# COMPACT_ATOMS: atom_id res chain seq x y z
N MET A 1 15.35 -35.87 86.51
CA MET A 1 13.98 -35.49 86.08
C MET A 1 13.44 -34.21 86.74
N GLY A 2 13.94 -33.75 87.89
CA GLY A 2 13.49 -32.48 88.51
C GLY A 2 14.02 -31.17 87.88
N MET A 3 15.14 -31.18 87.15
CA MET A 3 15.71 -29.96 86.54
C MET A 3 15.12 -29.58 85.17
N ILE A 4 14.51 -30.53 84.45
CA ILE A 4 13.93 -30.27 83.11
C ILE A 4 12.51 -29.64 83.24
N ALA A 5 11.78 -29.95 84.32
CA ALA A 5 10.46 -29.38 84.58
C ALA A 5 10.53 -27.88 84.97
N ASN A 6 11.55 -27.47 85.73
CA ASN A 6 11.74 -26.07 86.12
C ASN A 6 12.19 -25.16 84.96
N GLY A 7 12.89 -25.71 83.97
CA GLY A 7 13.28 -24.98 82.75
C GLY A 7 12.08 -24.67 81.86
N ARG A 8 11.20 -25.65 81.61
CA ARG A 8 10.01 -25.46 80.77
C ARG A 8 8.99 -24.50 81.38
N HIS A 9 8.83 -24.51 82.70
CA HIS A 9 7.87 -23.61 83.35
C HIS A 9 8.35 -22.15 83.35
N ARG A 10 9.67 -21.91 83.53
CA ARG A 10 10.26 -20.56 83.41
C ARG A 10 10.26 -20.02 81.99
N ILE A 11 10.46 -20.88 80.98
CA ILE A 11 10.40 -20.48 79.56
C ILE A 11 8.97 -20.11 79.14
N ASN A 12 7.95 -20.84 79.63
CA ASN A 12 6.55 -20.53 79.31
C ASN A 12 6.04 -19.27 80.03
N LEU A 13 6.52 -19.00 81.26
CA LEU A 13 6.25 -17.73 81.95
C LEU A 13 6.98 -16.55 81.29
N MET A 14 8.23 -16.72 80.83
CA MET A 14 8.93 -15.68 80.07
C MET A 14 8.29 -15.44 78.70
N ARG A 15 7.83 -16.46 77.98
CA ARG A 15 7.07 -16.29 76.72
C ARG A 15 5.73 -15.59 76.94
N SER A 16 5.03 -15.90 78.02
CA SER A 16 3.76 -15.23 78.34
C SER A 16 3.96 -13.79 78.77
N ALA A 17 5.01 -13.50 79.56
CA ALA A 17 5.36 -12.13 79.94
C ALA A 17 5.93 -11.32 78.77
N LEU A 18 6.70 -11.95 77.86
CA LEU A 18 7.20 -11.31 76.65
C LEU A 18 6.06 -11.03 75.66
N ASN A 19 5.12 -11.96 75.49
CA ASN A 19 3.92 -11.71 74.68
C ASN A 19 3.01 -10.65 75.30
N LEU A 20 2.87 -10.60 76.63
CA LEU A 20 2.12 -9.52 77.29
C LEU A 20 2.84 -8.17 77.13
N LEU A 21 4.17 -8.15 77.23
CA LEU A 21 4.97 -6.94 77.04
C LEU A 21 4.95 -6.49 75.58
N THR A 22 4.98 -7.41 74.61
CA THR A 22 4.84 -7.09 73.17
C THR A 22 3.44 -6.60 72.86
N VAL A 23 2.38 -7.20 73.42
CA VAL A 23 1.00 -6.71 73.25
C VAL A 23 0.80 -5.34 73.92
N VAL A 24 1.40 -5.10 75.09
CA VAL A 24 1.34 -3.79 75.77
C VAL A 24 2.21 -2.75 75.07
N VAL A 25 3.37 -3.11 74.51
CA VAL A 25 4.23 -2.20 73.74
C VAL A 25 3.64 -1.90 72.37
N VAL A 26 2.98 -2.86 71.71
CA VAL A 26 2.23 -2.63 70.46
C VAL A 26 0.95 -1.83 70.75
N ALA A 27 0.25 -2.08 71.87
CA ALA A 27 -0.90 -1.29 72.27
C ALA A 27 -0.52 0.12 72.72
N LEU A 28 0.63 0.33 73.40
CA LEU A 28 1.15 1.67 73.73
C LEU A 28 1.75 2.36 72.50
N ALA A 29 2.39 1.64 71.58
CA ALA A 29 2.87 2.22 70.32
C ALA A 29 1.70 2.66 69.42
N ALA A 30 0.61 1.90 69.41
CA ALA A 30 -0.66 2.30 68.78
C ALA A 30 -1.39 3.43 69.54
N LEU A 31 -1.12 3.63 70.85
CA LEU A 31 -1.69 4.72 71.65
C LEU A 31 -0.85 6.02 71.61
N ILE A 32 0.35 6.00 71.03
CA ILE A 32 1.30 7.13 71.03
C ILE A 32 1.38 7.84 69.67
N VAL A 33 0.86 7.25 68.59
CA VAL A 33 0.61 7.99 67.34
C VAL A 33 -0.75 8.66 67.49
N MET A 34 -0.80 9.79 68.20
CA MET A 34 -1.93 10.69 68.05
C MET A 34 -1.97 11.11 66.58
N PRO A 35 -3.10 10.91 65.87
CA PRO A 35 -3.21 11.36 64.49
C PRO A 35 -2.92 12.86 64.47
N LYS A 36 -2.07 13.30 63.53
CA LYS A 36 -1.68 14.69 63.41
C LYS A 36 -2.95 15.50 63.10
N GLU A 37 -3.29 16.41 64.01
CA GLU A 37 -4.34 17.41 63.75
C GLU A 37 -3.97 18.16 62.48
N SER A 38 -4.93 18.31 61.56
CA SER A 38 -4.71 19.04 60.31
C SER A 38 -4.36 20.49 60.61
N ASP A 39 -3.40 21.06 59.88
CA ASP A 39 -3.12 22.49 60.01
C ASP A 39 -4.15 23.35 59.24
N ALA A 40 -4.23 24.63 59.61
CA ALA A 40 -5.21 25.55 59.03
C ALA A 40 -4.97 25.84 57.54
N ALA A 41 -3.78 25.58 57.01
CA ALA A 41 -3.47 25.79 55.59
C ALA A 41 -4.03 24.62 54.75
N THR A 42 -3.82 23.37 55.18
CA THR A 42 -4.34 22.18 54.49
C THR A 42 -5.87 22.16 54.47
N VAL A 43 -6.51 22.51 55.59
CA VAL A 43 -7.98 22.67 55.64
C VAL A 43 -8.44 23.82 54.73
N GLY A 44 -7.66 24.91 54.64
CA GLY A 44 -7.93 26.03 53.76
C GLY A 44 -7.90 25.66 52.27
N GLU A 45 -6.98 24.79 51.86
CA GLU A 45 -6.89 24.27 50.49
C GLU A 45 -8.12 23.42 50.13
N LEU A 46 -8.53 22.50 51.01
CA LEU A 46 -9.76 21.73 50.85
C LEU A 46 -11.00 22.62 50.76
N MET A 47 -11.11 23.63 51.62
CA MET A 47 -12.28 24.50 51.64
C MET A 47 -12.35 25.40 50.40
N ASN A 48 -11.23 25.89 49.88
CA ASN A 48 -11.20 26.63 48.62
C ASN A 48 -11.64 25.76 47.43
N LEU A 49 -11.15 24.52 47.34
CA LEU A 49 -11.59 23.58 46.31
C LEU A 49 -13.08 23.26 46.47
N THR A 50 -13.54 23.01 47.69
CA THR A 50 -14.94 22.72 48.00
C THR A 50 -15.86 23.86 47.57
N GLU A 51 -15.49 25.11 47.86
CA GLU A 51 -16.26 26.29 47.44
C GLU A 51 -16.29 26.43 45.91
N GLN A 52 -15.15 26.24 45.24
CA GLN A 52 -15.09 26.24 43.78
C GLN A 52 -16.04 25.18 43.18
N VAL A 53 -15.89 23.93 43.61
CA VAL A 53 -16.66 22.80 43.08
C VAL A 53 -18.15 22.96 43.38
N ARG A 54 -18.52 23.52 44.54
CA ARG A 54 -19.91 23.81 44.88
C ARG A 54 -20.52 24.86 43.95
N ASN A 55 -19.81 25.95 43.69
CA ASN A 55 -20.28 26.99 42.78
C ASN A 55 -20.51 26.44 41.36
N GLU A 56 -19.60 25.60 40.87
CA GLU A 56 -19.74 24.96 39.56
C GLU A 56 -20.85 23.90 39.53
N TYR A 57 -20.97 23.10 40.60
CA TYR A 57 -22.07 22.14 40.76
C TYR A 57 -23.43 22.83 40.69
N ASP A 58 -23.60 23.96 41.38
CA ASP A 58 -24.88 24.69 41.41
C ASP A 58 -25.18 25.34 40.05
N ALA A 59 -24.16 25.83 39.35
CA ALA A 59 -24.28 26.40 38.00
C ALA A 59 -24.52 25.33 36.90
N ALA A 60 -24.09 24.09 37.12
CA ALA A 60 -24.14 23.03 36.12
C ALA A 60 -25.58 22.61 35.76
N SER A 61 -25.84 22.53 34.46
CA SER A 61 -27.08 21.97 33.89
C SER A 61 -26.82 20.64 33.19
N VAL A 62 -27.77 19.71 33.29
CA VAL A 62 -27.67 18.37 32.69
C VAL A 62 -28.36 18.36 31.33
N GLY A 63 -27.68 17.82 30.31
CA GLY A 63 -28.19 17.69 28.95
C GLY A 63 -27.07 17.35 27.96
N THR A 64 -27.30 17.54 26.67
CA THR A 64 -26.37 17.17 25.59
C THR A 64 -25.89 18.35 24.75
N ALA A 65 -26.24 19.59 25.13
CA ALA A 65 -25.75 20.79 24.44
C ALA A 65 -24.37 21.21 24.97
N SER A 66 -23.64 21.97 24.17
CA SER A 66 -22.36 22.58 24.58
C SER A 66 -22.51 23.33 25.90
N GLY A 67 -21.57 23.12 26.82
CA GLY A 67 -21.57 23.66 28.18
C GLY A 67 -22.40 22.87 29.21
N GLN A 68 -23.22 21.90 28.79
CA GLN A 68 -24.01 21.04 29.69
C GLN A 68 -23.26 19.76 30.10
N TYR A 69 -23.70 19.11 31.18
CA TYR A 69 -23.10 17.89 31.70
C TYR A 69 -23.96 16.66 31.38
N MET A 70 -23.31 15.52 31.16
CA MET A 70 -23.98 14.24 30.96
C MET A 70 -24.92 13.89 32.13
N ALA A 71 -25.99 13.15 31.83
CA ALA A 71 -26.89 12.62 32.85
C ALA A 71 -26.13 11.76 33.88
N GLY A 72 -26.48 11.90 35.15
CA GLY A 72 -25.81 11.22 36.27
C GLY A 72 -24.54 11.91 36.78
N ALA A 73 -23.93 12.84 36.03
CA ALA A 73 -22.68 13.48 36.46
C ALA A 73 -22.82 14.23 37.79
N LYS A 74 -23.93 14.97 37.98
CA LYS A 74 -24.22 15.66 39.25
C LYS A 74 -24.55 14.69 40.39
N GLU A 75 -25.11 13.52 40.08
CA GLU A 75 -25.47 12.54 41.12
C GLU A 75 -24.23 11.88 41.72
N GLU A 76 -23.17 11.70 40.92
CA GLU A 76 -21.90 11.15 41.40
C GLU A 76 -20.99 12.17 42.09
N LEU A 77 -21.02 13.45 41.70
CA LEU A 77 -20.21 14.49 42.35
C LEU A 77 -20.73 14.87 43.74
N LEU A 78 -22.06 14.91 43.92
CA LEU A 78 -22.67 15.47 45.13
C LEU A 78 -22.23 14.80 46.45
N PRO A 79 -22.17 13.46 46.57
CA PRO A 79 -21.77 12.81 47.82
C PRO A 79 -20.33 13.11 48.23
N VAL A 80 -19.42 13.25 47.25
CA VAL A 80 -18.01 13.55 47.51
C VAL A 80 -17.83 15.00 47.94
N LEU A 81 -18.59 15.91 47.31
CA LEU A 81 -18.62 17.32 47.67
C LEU A 81 -19.18 17.52 49.09
N GLU A 82 -20.26 16.83 49.46
CA GLU A 82 -20.81 16.85 50.82
C GLU A 82 -19.85 16.26 51.87
N LEU A 83 -19.08 15.23 51.51
CA LEU A 83 -18.02 14.68 52.36
C LEU A 83 -16.92 15.71 52.61
N ALA A 84 -16.44 16.39 51.56
CA ALA A 84 -15.42 17.42 51.67
C ALA A 84 -15.87 18.59 52.54
N GLU A 85 -17.12 19.04 52.39
CA GLU A 85 -17.72 20.05 53.29
C GLU A 85 -17.80 19.58 54.74
N THR A 86 -18.15 18.31 54.96
CA THR A 86 -18.24 17.75 56.31
C THR A 86 -16.87 17.71 56.98
N VAL A 87 -15.85 17.23 56.26
CA VAL A 87 -14.47 17.12 56.77
C VAL A 87 -13.85 18.50 56.98
N GLY A 88 -14.00 19.43 56.02
CA GLY A 88 -13.42 20.77 56.13
C GLY A 88 -14.04 21.64 57.23
N ASN A 89 -15.29 21.36 57.63
CA ASN A 89 -15.96 22.05 58.73
C ASN A 89 -15.79 21.36 60.10
N ASP A 90 -15.18 20.18 60.16
CA ASP A 90 -14.96 19.46 61.42
C ASP A 90 -13.68 19.95 62.11
N PRO A 91 -13.77 20.66 63.26
CA PRO A 91 -12.59 21.09 64.00
C PRO A 91 -11.77 19.95 64.62
N GLY A 92 -12.26 18.71 64.56
CA GLY A 92 -11.58 17.49 65.02
C GLY A 92 -11.03 16.60 63.91
N ALA A 93 -11.14 16.99 62.63
CA ALA A 93 -10.61 16.22 61.50
C ALA A 93 -9.09 16.07 61.58
N VAL A 94 -8.60 14.88 61.21
CA VAL A 94 -7.15 14.62 61.18
C VAL A 94 -6.59 14.83 59.77
N GLU A 95 -5.30 15.12 59.65
CA GLU A 95 -4.66 15.46 58.36
C GLU A 95 -4.91 14.42 57.26
N SER A 96 -4.92 13.12 57.60
CA SER A 96 -5.22 12.06 56.62
C SER A 96 -6.66 12.08 56.09
N GLU A 97 -7.63 12.52 56.91
CA GLU A 97 -9.03 12.64 56.48
C GLU A 97 -9.20 13.86 55.56
N VAL A 98 -8.52 14.97 55.87
CA VAL A 98 -8.51 16.18 55.03
C VAL A 98 -7.88 15.87 53.67
N ASN A 99 -6.73 15.17 53.65
CA ASN A 99 -6.08 14.78 52.40
C ASN A 99 -6.91 13.78 51.59
N ASP A 100 -7.50 12.75 52.21
CA ASP A 100 -8.39 11.80 51.50
C ASP A 100 -9.62 12.51 50.93
N ALA A 101 -10.21 13.46 51.66
CA ALA A 101 -11.32 14.27 51.15
C ALA A 101 -10.89 15.17 49.97
N PHE A 102 -9.70 15.78 50.05
CA PHE A 102 -9.12 16.60 48.98
C PHE A 102 -8.88 15.79 47.72
N ASP A 103 -8.23 14.63 47.84
CA ASP A 103 -7.91 13.75 46.71
C ASP A 103 -9.19 13.23 46.04
N ARG A 104 -10.17 12.80 46.84
CA ARG A 104 -11.47 12.34 46.34
C ARG A 104 -12.23 13.46 45.64
N LEU A 105 -12.29 14.65 46.23
CA LEU A 105 -12.97 15.80 45.62
C LEU A 105 -12.29 16.21 44.32
N THR A 106 -10.96 16.24 44.31
CA THR A 106 -10.17 16.53 43.10
C THR A 106 -10.48 15.53 41.99
N ALA A 107 -10.42 14.22 42.29
CA ALA A 107 -10.71 13.17 41.32
C ALA A 107 -12.17 13.21 40.83
N ALA A 108 -13.13 13.38 41.75
CA ALA A 108 -14.55 13.46 41.40
C ALA A 108 -14.87 14.71 40.56
N TYR A 109 -14.20 15.82 40.84
CA TYR A 109 -14.36 17.06 40.11
C TYR A 109 -13.74 16.99 38.70
N GLN A 110 -12.55 16.40 38.57
CA GLN A 110 -11.96 16.11 37.26
C GLN A 110 -12.85 15.18 36.42
N TRP A 111 -13.37 14.11 37.04
CA TRP A 111 -14.32 13.21 36.39
C TRP A 111 -15.58 13.97 35.97
N PHE A 112 -16.14 14.81 36.84
CA PHE A 112 -17.33 15.62 36.54
C PHE A 112 -17.09 16.53 35.33
N ASN A 113 -15.96 17.22 35.26
CA ASN A 113 -15.60 18.09 34.15
C ASN A 113 -15.36 17.32 32.84
N SER A 114 -14.87 16.08 32.90
CA SER A 114 -14.79 15.21 31.72
C SER A 114 -16.16 14.88 31.11
N LYS A 115 -17.24 15.00 31.87
CA LYS A 115 -18.63 14.79 31.42
C LYS A 115 -19.28 16.03 30.81
N ARG A 116 -18.54 17.15 30.73
CA ARG A 116 -19.05 18.37 30.14
C ARG A 116 -18.95 18.31 28.62
N TYR A 117 -20.07 18.52 27.95
CA TYR A 117 -20.11 18.66 26.50
C TYR A 117 -19.45 19.97 26.07
N ALA A 118 -18.62 19.91 25.04
CA ALA A 118 -18.06 21.08 24.37
C ALA A 118 -18.22 20.94 22.85
N ASP A 119 -18.20 22.09 22.16
CA ASP A 119 -18.17 22.10 20.72
C ASP A 119 -16.83 21.55 20.23
N ARG A 120 -16.89 20.57 19.31
CA ARG A 120 -15.72 19.97 18.69
C ARG A 120 -14.84 21.02 18.04
N LEU A 121 -15.47 21.91 17.27
CA LEU A 121 -14.81 22.95 16.50
C LEU A 121 -15.47 24.28 16.83
N VAL A 122 -14.72 25.16 17.46
CA VAL A 122 -15.19 26.49 17.91
C VAL A 122 -14.84 27.55 16.88
N TYR A 123 -13.65 27.42 16.29
CA TYR A 123 -13.17 28.29 15.22
C TYR A 123 -12.43 27.44 14.19
N SER A 124 -12.59 27.78 12.91
CA SER A 124 -11.77 27.23 11.83
C SER A 124 -11.57 28.26 10.73
N ASP A 125 -10.37 28.31 10.20
CA ASP A 125 -10.04 29.04 8.99
C ASP A 125 -9.20 28.15 8.07
N HIS A 126 -9.79 27.76 6.96
CA HIS A 126 -9.16 26.96 5.90
C HIS A 126 -8.51 27.83 4.83
N PHE A 127 -8.44 29.14 5.03
CA PHE A 127 -7.84 30.11 4.12
C PHE A 127 -8.40 30.09 2.68
N ASN A 128 -9.59 29.51 2.46
CA ASN A 128 -10.15 29.23 1.13
C ASN A 128 -10.78 30.43 0.39
N ALA A 129 -10.68 31.64 0.92
CA ALA A 129 -11.23 32.85 0.30
C ALA A 129 -10.29 34.05 0.47
N PRO A 130 -10.25 34.98 -0.51
CA PRO A 130 -9.35 36.14 -0.53
C PRO A 130 -9.65 37.25 0.51
N SER A 131 -10.34 36.91 1.60
CA SER A 131 -10.69 37.81 2.70
C SER A 131 -10.29 37.24 4.05
N SER A 132 -9.03 36.80 4.21
CA SER A 132 -8.55 36.45 5.55
C SER A 132 -8.36 37.73 6.36
N ASP A 133 -9.09 37.89 7.46
CA ASP A 133 -8.99 39.04 8.38
C ASP A 133 -7.69 39.04 9.22
N PHE A 134 -6.70 38.26 8.80
CA PHE A 134 -5.38 38.19 9.42
C PHE A 134 -4.57 39.43 9.12
N ALA A 135 -3.88 39.93 10.14
CA ALA A 135 -3.08 41.15 10.08
C ALA A 135 -1.59 40.83 10.09
N VAL A 136 -0.87 41.38 9.10
CA VAL A 136 0.60 41.33 9.03
C VAL A 136 1.19 42.54 9.74
N SER A 137 2.16 42.33 10.61
CA SER A 137 2.88 43.38 11.33
C SER A 137 4.34 43.02 11.61
N GLY A 138 5.07 43.89 12.31
CA GLY A 138 6.49 43.70 12.65
C GLY A 138 7.46 44.27 11.61
N GLY A 139 8.72 43.89 11.73
CA GLY A 139 9.84 44.36 10.91
C GLY A 139 10.12 43.43 9.73
N ASN A 140 10.26 44.03 8.55
CA ASN A 140 10.57 43.36 7.27
C ASN A 140 9.66 42.16 6.93
N PRO A 141 8.32 42.28 7.02
CA PRO A 141 7.42 41.14 6.84
C PRO A 141 7.41 40.61 5.40
N SER A 142 7.51 39.30 5.26
CA SER A 142 7.32 38.57 3.99
C SER A 142 6.02 37.78 3.92
N TRP A 143 5.15 37.86 4.94
CA TRP A 143 3.85 37.17 4.95
C TRP A 143 2.95 37.59 3.78
N GLU A 144 2.50 36.61 3.01
CA GLU A 144 1.62 36.75 1.85
C GLU A 144 0.50 35.69 1.89
N PHE A 145 -0.70 36.10 1.46
CA PHE A 145 -1.85 35.22 1.29
C PHE A 145 -2.08 34.92 -0.20
N GLY A 146 -2.20 33.64 -0.56
CA GLY A 146 -2.37 33.28 -1.97
C GLY A 146 -2.03 31.82 -2.31
N ILE A 147 -1.91 31.54 -3.60
CA ILE A 147 -1.54 30.21 -4.11
C ILE A 147 -0.01 30.08 -4.04
N PRO A 148 0.53 29.05 -3.37
CA PRO A 148 1.98 28.87 -3.26
C PRO A 148 2.58 28.48 -4.62
N ALA A 149 3.57 29.24 -5.07
CA ALA A 149 4.38 29.00 -6.27
C ALA A 149 5.80 28.49 -5.93
N SER A 150 6.20 28.56 -4.67
CA SER A 150 7.41 27.97 -4.07
C SER A 150 7.06 27.06 -2.87
N GLY A 151 8.06 26.47 -2.23
CA GLY A 151 7.87 25.55 -1.10
C GLY A 151 7.04 24.31 -1.49
N PRO A 152 5.88 24.04 -0.85
CA PRO A 152 5.08 22.84 -1.09
C PRO A 152 4.38 22.81 -2.46
N GLY A 153 4.35 23.92 -3.21
CA GLY A 153 3.75 24.01 -4.55
C GLY A 153 2.22 23.85 -4.62
N SER A 154 1.58 23.53 -3.50
CA SER A 154 0.12 23.46 -3.33
C SER A 154 -0.25 23.58 -1.85
N ALA A 155 -1.45 24.09 -1.57
CA ALA A 155 -2.04 24.15 -0.24
C ALA A 155 -2.32 22.74 0.32
N LYS A 156 -2.46 22.60 1.65
CA LYS A 156 -2.81 21.32 2.27
C LYS A 156 -4.26 20.95 1.95
N THR A 157 -5.15 21.93 2.00
CA THR A 157 -6.51 21.83 1.47
C THR A 157 -6.85 23.05 0.63
N GLY A 158 -7.72 22.87 -0.37
CA GLY A 158 -8.11 23.96 -1.25
C GLY A 158 -6.95 24.51 -2.10
N GLN A 159 -6.87 25.84 -2.22
CA GLN A 159 -5.96 26.51 -3.16
C GLN A 159 -5.01 27.53 -2.51
N TYR A 160 -5.35 28.03 -1.32
CA TYR A 160 -4.75 29.24 -0.76
C TYR A 160 -4.12 28.93 0.59
N VAL A 161 -3.01 29.60 0.90
CA VAL A 161 -2.28 29.50 2.18
C VAL A 161 -1.83 30.89 2.62
N TRP A 162 -1.39 30.99 3.87
CA TRP A 162 -0.49 32.05 4.31
C TRP A 162 0.95 31.55 4.28
N ALA A 163 1.88 32.34 3.73
CA ALA A 163 3.29 31.97 3.69
C ALA A 163 4.24 33.15 3.84
N THR A 164 5.44 32.93 4.36
CA THR A 164 6.55 33.91 4.33
C THR A 164 7.18 33.92 2.93
N ASN A 165 6.53 34.62 2.00
CA ASN A 165 6.73 34.67 0.55
C ASN A 165 6.18 33.45 -0.22
N LEU A 166 5.17 33.65 -1.07
CA LEU A 166 4.54 32.58 -1.84
C LEU A 166 5.32 32.16 -3.08
N SER A 167 6.29 32.96 -3.52
CA SER A 167 6.96 32.81 -4.84
C SER A 167 8.48 32.80 -4.77
N GLY A 168 9.04 32.68 -3.57
CA GLY A 168 10.47 32.64 -3.33
C GLY A 168 10.79 32.59 -1.83
N ASN A 169 11.99 33.03 -1.49
CA ASN A 169 12.49 32.94 -0.11
C ASN A 169 11.95 34.05 0.79
N TYR A 170 11.94 33.81 2.10
CA TYR A 170 11.66 34.86 3.11
C TYR A 170 12.75 35.95 3.13
N GLY A 171 12.50 37.04 3.87
CA GLY A 171 13.43 38.17 3.95
C GLY A 171 14.52 38.00 4.99
N ASP A 172 15.71 38.59 4.77
CA ASP A 172 16.76 38.69 5.80
C ASP A 172 16.33 39.63 6.93
N MET A 173 16.81 39.40 8.16
CA MET A 173 16.55 40.20 9.36
C MET A 173 15.05 40.43 9.60
N GLU A 174 14.23 39.45 9.24
CA GLU A 174 12.79 39.49 9.44
C GLU A 174 12.47 39.27 10.91
N ASN A 175 11.50 40.04 11.41
CA ASN A 175 10.87 39.81 12.70
C ASN A 175 9.42 40.27 12.59
N SER A 176 8.62 39.40 12.00
CA SER A 176 7.27 39.71 11.55
C SER A 176 6.24 38.83 12.24
N PHE A 177 5.00 39.30 12.22
CA PHE A 177 3.86 38.57 12.78
C PHE A 177 2.76 38.48 11.74
N LEU A 178 2.13 37.31 11.68
CA LEU A 178 0.82 37.09 11.10
C LEU A 178 -0.15 36.82 12.24
N SER A 179 -1.10 37.72 12.44
CA SER A 179 -2.01 37.72 13.61
C SER A 179 -3.44 37.43 13.19
N SER A 180 -4.13 36.56 13.92
CA SER A 180 -5.54 36.28 13.69
C SER A 180 -6.42 37.50 13.99
N PRO A 181 -7.66 37.55 13.46
CA PRO A 181 -8.70 38.42 14.02
C PRO A 181 -8.97 38.08 15.49
N ALA A 182 -9.76 38.92 16.16
CA ALA A 182 -10.32 38.60 17.47
C ALA A 182 -11.24 37.38 17.35
N ILE A 183 -10.97 36.34 18.13
CA ILE A 183 -11.77 35.12 18.18
C ILE A 183 -12.47 35.10 19.54
N ASP A 184 -13.80 35.04 19.52
CA ASP A 184 -14.58 34.92 20.75
C ASP A 184 -14.59 33.46 21.22
N LEU A 185 -13.74 33.17 22.19
CA LEU A 185 -13.67 31.88 22.89
C LEU A 185 -14.32 31.93 24.26
N SER A 186 -15.03 33.01 24.62
CA SER A 186 -15.61 33.18 25.96
C SER A 186 -16.72 32.17 26.29
N GLY A 187 -17.23 31.45 25.27
CA GLY A 187 -18.13 30.32 25.43
C GLY A 187 -17.45 29.02 25.85
N LEU A 188 -16.12 28.92 25.72
CA LEU A 188 -15.34 27.79 26.22
C LEU A 188 -15.13 27.92 27.73
N THR A 189 -15.16 26.79 28.40
CA THR A 189 -15.02 26.73 29.86
C THR A 189 -13.99 25.70 30.33
N ASN A 190 -13.42 24.95 29.38
CA ASN A 190 -12.38 23.95 29.60
C ASN A 190 -11.14 24.36 28.80
N ASP A 191 -10.02 23.67 29.04
CA ASP A 191 -8.86 23.70 28.17
C ASP A 191 -9.25 23.38 26.72
N PHE A 192 -8.52 23.97 25.78
CA PHE A 192 -8.81 23.84 24.36
C PHE A 192 -7.52 23.73 23.55
N THR A 193 -7.65 23.16 22.35
CA THR A 193 -6.52 22.90 21.48
C THR A 193 -6.60 23.81 20.27
N VAL A 194 -5.52 24.54 20.00
CA VAL A 194 -5.29 25.25 18.74
C VAL A 194 -4.45 24.35 17.85
N SER A 195 -4.89 24.06 16.63
CA SER A 195 -4.14 23.24 15.67
C SER A 195 -4.11 23.86 14.28
N TRP A 196 -3.03 23.66 13.55
CA TRP A 196 -2.85 24.13 12.18
C TRP A 196 -1.99 23.12 11.40
N TRP A 197 -2.08 23.17 10.08
CA TRP A 197 -1.12 22.50 9.20
C TRP A 197 0.00 23.46 8.83
N MET A 198 1.24 22.96 8.82
CA MET A 198 2.40 23.71 8.39
C MET A 198 3.33 22.91 7.48
N TRP A 199 3.96 23.60 6.55
CA TRP A 199 5.15 23.15 5.83
C TRP A 199 6.24 24.20 6.07
N ALA A 200 7.48 23.77 6.34
CA ALA A 200 8.57 24.68 6.61
C ALA A 200 9.89 24.24 5.97
N ASP A 201 10.63 25.23 5.47
CA ASP A 201 12.01 25.15 4.99
C ASP A 201 12.71 26.45 5.39
N ILE A 202 13.34 26.44 6.56
CA ILE A 202 13.96 27.60 7.22
C ILE A 202 15.33 27.22 7.78
N GLU A 203 16.27 28.17 7.86
CA GLU A 203 17.64 27.87 8.29
C GLU A 203 17.68 27.31 9.71
N LYS A 204 18.14 26.06 9.83
CA LYS A 204 18.15 25.32 11.08
C LYS A 204 19.03 26.01 12.13
N ASP A 205 18.46 26.24 13.31
CA ASP A 205 19.09 26.85 14.50
C ASP A 205 19.38 28.36 14.43
N TYR A 206 19.08 29.01 13.29
CA TYR A 206 19.26 30.45 13.09
C TYR A 206 17.94 31.18 12.87
N ASP A 207 17.05 30.58 12.09
CA ASP A 207 15.74 31.11 11.78
C ASP A 207 14.65 30.30 12.47
N PHE A 208 13.61 31.00 12.93
CA PHE A 208 12.62 30.41 13.82
C PHE A 208 11.20 30.82 13.44
N PHE A 209 10.32 29.84 13.56
CA PHE A 209 8.88 30.01 13.58
C PHE A 209 8.38 29.85 15.01
N HIS A 210 7.58 30.81 15.49
CA HIS A 210 6.98 30.75 16.81
C HIS A 210 5.47 30.93 16.75
N VAL A 211 4.76 30.27 17.66
CA VAL A 211 3.35 30.53 17.93
C VAL A 211 3.18 31.12 19.31
N LYS A 212 2.49 32.26 19.34
CA LYS A 212 2.17 33.01 20.55
C LYS A 212 0.67 33.29 20.60
N VAL A 213 0.14 33.51 21.80
CA VAL A 213 -1.29 33.79 21.98
C VAL A 213 -1.51 34.95 22.95
N SER A 214 -2.62 35.67 22.74
CA SER A 214 -3.10 36.75 23.59
C SER A 214 -4.56 36.48 23.98
N LYS A 215 -4.94 36.84 25.21
CA LYS A 215 -6.31 36.65 25.74
C LYS A 215 -7.13 37.94 25.77
N ASP A 216 -6.51 39.08 25.52
CA ASP A 216 -7.07 40.42 25.71
C ASP A 216 -6.69 41.38 24.58
N GLY A 217 -6.15 40.85 23.47
CA GLY A 217 -5.75 41.64 22.32
C GLY A 217 -4.54 42.54 22.55
N GLU A 218 -3.82 42.41 23.68
CA GLU A 218 -2.61 43.19 23.93
C GLU A 218 -1.48 42.86 22.93
N GLU A 219 -0.68 43.86 22.55
CA GLU A 219 0.48 43.68 21.68
C GLU A 219 1.56 42.81 22.36
N LEU A 220 1.97 41.75 21.66
CA LEU A 220 3.03 40.87 22.12
C LEU A 220 4.39 41.58 22.11
N ASN A 221 5.23 41.25 23.08
CA ASN A 221 6.60 41.75 23.16
C ASN A 221 7.61 40.59 23.25
N ALA A 222 8.90 40.93 23.30
CA ALA A 222 9.98 39.94 23.37
C ALA A 222 9.94 39.06 24.64
N GLN A 223 9.19 39.44 25.67
CA GLN A 223 9.03 38.70 26.92
C GLN A 223 7.81 37.76 26.87
N THR A 224 6.97 37.83 25.83
CA THR A 224 5.80 36.94 25.71
C THR A 224 6.26 35.53 25.34
N PRO A 225 5.92 34.49 26.14
CA PRO A 225 6.32 33.12 25.87
C PRO A 225 5.78 32.60 24.54
N SER A 226 6.59 31.78 23.85
CA SER A 226 6.15 31.00 22.69
C SER A 226 5.60 29.66 23.17
N TYR A 227 4.40 29.31 22.72
CA TYR A 227 3.77 28.01 23.00
C TYR A 227 4.24 26.91 22.03
N TYR A 228 4.72 27.32 20.86
CA TYR A 228 5.34 26.44 19.88
C TYR A 228 6.55 27.14 19.26
N THR A 229 7.62 26.40 19.00
CA THR A 229 8.81 26.90 18.30
C THR A 229 9.34 25.82 17.37
N PHE A 230 9.65 26.20 16.13
CA PHE A 230 10.19 25.31 15.11
C PHE A 230 11.35 25.96 14.36
N THR A 231 12.32 25.16 13.94
CA THR A 231 13.46 25.52 13.08
C THR A 231 13.83 24.33 12.18
N GLY A 232 14.36 24.58 10.99
CA GLY A 232 14.74 23.54 10.01
C GLY A 232 13.66 23.23 8.97
N THR A 233 13.63 21.97 8.51
CA THR A 233 12.79 21.51 7.40
C THR A 233 11.79 20.44 7.84
N THR A 234 10.59 20.47 7.26
CA THR A 234 9.57 19.42 7.42
C THR A 234 9.59 18.45 6.23
N PRO A 235 9.31 17.14 6.41
CA PRO A 235 9.27 16.17 5.31
C PRO A 235 8.10 16.36 4.33
N GLY A 236 7.16 17.24 4.66
CA GLY A 236 5.93 17.53 3.95
C GLY A 236 5.04 18.41 4.83
N TRP A 237 3.76 18.50 4.52
CA TRP A 237 2.80 19.13 5.43
C TRP A 237 2.68 18.29 6.71
N ILE A 238 2.91 18.92 7.86
CA ILE A 238 2.70 18.33 9.19
C ILE A 238 1.59 19.07 9.92
N ARG A 239 0.89 18.39 10.83
CA ARG A 239 -0.09 19.02 11.72
C ARG A 239 0.60 19.37 13.03
N ALA A 240 0.52 20.63 13.43
CA ALA A 240 1.02 21.12 14.70
C ALA A 240 -0.15 21.58 15.59
N SER A 241 0.04 21.52 16.90
CA SER A 241 -0.98 21.93 17.87
C SER A 241 -0.39 22.42 19.18
N VAL A 242 -1.13 23.27 19.88
CA VAL A 242 -0.87 23.69 21.25
C VAL A 242 -2.14 23.58 22.08
N LYS A 243 -2.01 23.04 23.30
CA LYS A 243 -3.09 23.03 24.28
C LYS A 243 -2.98 24.26 25.16
N LEU A 244 -4.10 24.95 25.36
CA LEU A 244 -4.20 26.14 26.18
C LEU A 244 -5.19 25.90 27.30
N ASP A 245 -4.85 26.39 28.49
CA ASP A 245 -5.74 26.29 29.63
C ASP A 245 -6.96 27.22 29.48
N SER A 246 -8.02 26.90 30.22
CA SER A 246 -9.28 27.65 30.16
C SER A 246 -9.16 29.14 30.47
N SER A 247 -8.05 29.65 31.04
CA SER A 247 -7.87 31.10 31.27
C SER A 247 -7.69 31.90 29.98
N TYR A 248 -7.40 31.24 28.85
CA TYR A 248 -7.35 31.84 27.52
C TYR A 248 -8.69 31.81 26.78
N ALA A 249 -9.74 31.20 27.37
CA ALA A 249 -11.11 31.23 26.85
C ALA A 249 -11.74 32.61 27.03
N ALA A 250 -11.31 33.57 26.22
CA ALA A 250 -11.66 34.97 26.33
C ALA A 250 -12.34 35.49 25.06
N SER A 251 -13.05 36.62 25.17
CA SER A 251 -13.81 37.20 24.05
C SER A 251 -12.95 37.89 22.98
N ASP A 252 -11.67 38.12 23.25
CA ASP A 252 -10.69 38.70 22.31
C ASP A 252 -9.40 37.86 22.28
N PHE A 253 -9.57 36.54 22.15
CA PHE A 253 -8.46 35.63 21.98
C PHE A 253 -7.82 35.82 20.60
N ARG A 254 -6.48 35.83 20.53
CA ARG A 254 -5.72 35.97 19.29
C ARG A 254 -4.53 35.04 19.24
N ILE A 255 -4.25 34.54 18.05
CA ILE A 255 -3.06 33.75 17.74
C ILE A 255 -2.13 34.59 16.87
N HIS A 256 -0.85 34.53 17.19
CA HIS A 256 0.20 35.25 16.48
C HIS A 256 1.27 34.25 16.04
N PHE A 257 1.41 34.11 14.72
CA PHE A 257 2.49 33.38 14.08
C PHE A 257 3.64 34.34 13.84
N GLN A 258 4.74 34.17 14.58
CA GLN A 258 5.93 35.00 14.46
C GLN A 258 6.97 34.28 13.60
N PHE A 259 7.55 34.99 12.65
CA PHE A 259 8.72 34.52 11.91
C PHE A 259 9.90 35.43 12.17
N THR A 260 11.05 34.82 12.47
CA THR A 260 12.32 35.55 12.69
C THR A 260 13.44 34.96 11.87
N SER A 261 14.21 35.82 11.19
CA SER A 261 15.40 35.41 10.44
C SER A 261 16.64 36.22 10.80
N ASP A 262 17.80 35.62 10.56
CA ASP A 262 19.09 36.27 10.64
C ASP A 262 19.44 37.05 9.34
N GLY A 263 20.67 37.56 9.23
CA GLY A 263 21.05 38.46 8.12
C GLY A 263 21.50 37.79 6.82
N ILE A 264 21.52 36.46 6.72
CA ILE A 264 22.02 35.71 5.56
C ILE A 264 21.19 34.41 5.33
N ASN A 265 21.36 33.78 4.17
CA ASN A 265 20.85 32.42 3.87
C ASN A 265 19.33 32.19 4.03
N THR A 266 18.52 32.86 3.21
CA THR A 266 17.07 32.62 3.21
C THR A 266 16.68 31.37 2.42
N MET A 267 15.61 30.69 2.88
CA MET A 267 15.00 29.49 2.28
C MET A 267 13.52 29.74 1.94
N ASN A 268 12.74 28.72 1.52
CA ASN A 268 11.36 28.92 1.05
C ASN A 268 10.38 29.41 2.12
N GLY A 269 10.71 29.27 3.41
CA GLY A 269 9.92 29.82 4.51
C GLY A 269 8.89 28.86 5.10
N VAL A 270 7.89 29.44 5.78
CA VAL A 270 6.81 28.72 6.45
C VAL A 270 5.50 28.96 5.70
N TYR A 271 4.73 27.89 5.51
CA TYR A 271 3.43 27.88 4.86
C TYR A 271 2.43 27.31 5.86
N LEU A 272 1.29 27.99 6.05
CA LEU A 272 0.27 27.68 7.04
C LEU A 272 -1.07 27.42 6.36
N ASP A 273 -1.78 26.41 6.84
CA ASP A 273 -3.10 26.03 6.36
C ASP A 273 -3.98 25.45 7.48
N ASP A 274 -5.29 25.40 7.28
CA ASP A 274 -6.24 24.67 8.13
C ASP A 274 -6.15 24.98 9.63
N LEU A 275 -6.17 26.26 10.01
CA LEU A 275 -6.21 26.67 11.41
C LEU A 275 -7.54 26.27 12.04
N SER A 276 -7.49 25.69 13.24
CA SER A 276 -8.68 25.30 14.01
C SER A 276 -8.47 25.46 15.51
N ILE A 277 -9.56 25.76 16.22
CA ILE A 277 -9.63 25.78 17.67
C ILE A 277 -10.75 24.84 18.09
N SER A 278 -10.40 23.86 18.90
CA SER A 278 -11.29 22.78 19.32
C SER A 278 -11.42 22.76 20.84
N GLY A 279 -12.65 22.70 21.35
CA GLY A 279 -12.91 22.60 22.79
C GLY A 279 -12.68 21.20 23.36
N VAL A 280 -12.24 20.27 22.52
CA VAL A 280 -11.98 18.88 22.87
C VAL A 280 -10.68 18.43 22.20
N ASP A 281 -9.86 17.72 22.96
CA ASP A 281 -8.57 17.19 22.51
C ASP A 281 -8.73 15.79 21.92
N PHE A 282 -8.16 15.56 20.75
CA PHE A 282 -8.23 14.29 20.01
C PHE A 282 -6.84 13.68 19.77
N ALA A 283 -5.75 14.28 20.25
CA ALA A 283 -4.40 13.86 19.87
C ALA A 283 -4.18 12.34 20.03
N GLU A 284 -4.37 11.81 21.24
CA GLU A 284 -4.22 10.38 21.53
C GLU A 284 -5.21 9.50 20.75
N PHE A 285 -6.45 9.97 20.57
CA PHE A 285 -7.49 9.23 19.85
C PHE A 285 -7.17 9.13 18.34
N ASP A 286 -6.68 10.23 17.75
CA ASP A 286 -6.27 10.29 16.34
C ASP A 286 -5.06 9.37 16.08
N GLU A 287 -4.11 9.28 17.02
CA GLU A 287 -2.98 8.36 16.95
C GLU A 287 -3.44 6.89 16.93
N THR A 288 -4.29 6.49 17.89
CA THR A 288 -4.88 5.13 17.92
C THR A 288 -5.64 4.83 16.63
N LEU A 289 -6.36 5.81 16.10
CA LEU A 289 -7.14 5.66 14.88
C LEU A 289 -6.26 5.46 13.64
N GLU A 290 -5.15 6.18 13.53
CA GLU A 290 -4.16 5.96 12.46
C GLU A 290 -3.45 4.61 12.61
N GLU A 291 -3.14 4.19 13.84
CA GLU A 291 -2.57 2.87 14.08
C GLU A 291 -3.50 1.77 13.56
N ALA A 292 -4.80 1.84 13.89
CA ALA A 292 -5.81 0.90 13.40
C ALA A 292 -5.88 0.87 11.87
N ARG A 293 -5.87 2.05 11.22
CA ARG A 293 -5.87 2.17 9.75
C ARG A 293 -4.64 1.50 9.12
N ARG A 294 -3.46 1.71 9.70
CA ARG A 294 -2.20 1.11 9.22
C ARG A 294 -2.22 -0.41 9.33
N LYS A 295 -2.76 -0.96 10.42
CA LYS A 295 -2.90 -2.42 10.58
C LYS A 295 -3.87 -3.00 9.54
N VAL A 296 -5.02 -2.36 9.31
CA VAL A 296 -6.00 -2.81 8.30
C VAL A 296 -5.43 -2.78 6.88
N SER A 297 -4.68 -1.73 6.51
CA SER A 297 -4.19 -1.57 5.13
C SER A 297 -3.10 -2.58 4.73
N THR A 298 -2.41 -3.17 5.71
CA THR A 298 -1.31 -4.10 5.48
C THR A 298 -1.66 -5.56 5.78
N ALA A 299 -2.77 -5.79 6.50
CA ALA A 299 -3.18 -7.12 6.92
C ALA A 299 -3.75 -7.97 5.78
N ARG A 300 -3.56 -9.28 5.91
CA ARG A 300 -4.24 -10.31 5.11
C ARG A 300 -4.93 -11.30 6.04
N GLU A 301 -6.13 -11.72 5.67
CA GLU A 301 -6.89 -12.76 6.38
C GLU A 301 -6.62 -14.15 5.83
N GLY A 302 -6.70 -15.15 6.70
CA GLY A 302 -6.44 -16.54 6.35
C GLY A 302 -6.48 -17.46 7.56
N ASN A 303 -6.75 -18.74 7.33
CA ASN A 303 -6.86 -19.78 8.37
C ASN A 303 -5.51 -20.41 8.80
N GLY A 304 -4.37 -19.86 8.39
CA GLY A 304 -3.07 -20.40 8.80
C GLY A 304 -2.02 -19.34 9.06
N ALA A 305 -0.81 -19.81 9.37
CA ALA A 305 0.15 -19.03 10.13
C ALA A 305 0.66 -17.83 9.32
N GLY A 306 0.76 -16.66 9.95
CA GLY A 306 1.17 -15.42 9.29
C GLY A 306 0.01 -14.57 8.76
N PHE A 307 -1.24 -14.98 9.01
CA PHE A 307 -2.45 -14.26 8.60
C PHE A 307 -3.37 -14.00 9.80
N TYR A 308 -4.21 -12.97 9.69
CA TYR A 308 -5.27 -12.70 10.67
C TYR A 308 -6.46 -13.63 10.45
N ALA A 309 -7.21 -13.92 11.50
CA ALA A 309 -8.39 -14.76 11.37
C ALA A 309 -9.41 -14.15 10.39
N PRO A 310 -10.12 -14.98 9.58
CA PRO A 310 -11.17 -14.46 8.69
C PRO A 310 -12.23 -13.65 9.44
N GLY A 311 -12.50 -12.44 8.95
CA GLY A 311 -13.42 -11.47 9.55
C GLY A 311 -12.78 -10.47 10.52
N SER A 312 -11.52 -10.63 10.93
CA SER A 312 -10.84 -9.71 11.84
C SER A 312 -10.62 -8.31 11.25
N ILE A 313 -10.26 -8.22 9.97
CA ILE A 313 -10.12 -6.94 9.25
C ILE A 313 -11.47 -6.22 9.22
N ALA A 314 -12.55 -6.93 8.90
CA ALA A 314 -13.89 -6.35 8.87
C ALA A 314 -14.34 -5.86 10.25
N ALA A 315 -14.00 -6.60 11.31
CA ALA A 315 -14.30 -6.20 12.69
C ALA A 315 -13.56 -4.92 13.10
N LEU A 316 -12.24 -4.84 12.82
CA LEU A 316 -11.46 -3.64 13.12
C LEU A 316 -11.88 -2.46 12.23
N ALA A 317 -12.20 -2.69 10.95
CA ALA A 317 -12.72 -1.66 10.06
C ALA A 317 -14.07 -1.09 10.54
N GLY A 318 -14.94 -1.94 11.10
CA GLY A 318 -16.17 -1.48 11.76
C GLY A 318 -15.90 -0.59 12.97
N ALA A 319 -14.92 -0.96 13.81
CA ALA A 319 -14.51 -0.14 14.95
C ALA A 319 -13.90 1.21 14.52
N ILE A 320 -13.12 1.23 13.43
CA ILE A 320 -12.61 2.47 12.81
C ILE A 320 -13.77 3.37 12.39
N GLN A 321 -14.81 2.84 11.75
CA GLN A 321 -15.99 3.62 11.34
C GLN A 321 -16.76 4.22 12.53
N GLU A 322 -16.90 3.45 13.61
CA GLU A 322 -17.51 3.94 14.86
C GLU A 322 -16.67 5.05 15.50
N ALA A 323 -15.35 4.88 15.52
CA ALA A 323 -14.41 5.87 16.03
C ALA A 323 -14.40 7.15 15.17
N GLU A 324 -14.43 7.03 13.84
CA GLU A 324 -14.56 8.17 12.92
C GLU A 324 -15.90 8.91 13.13
N SER A 325 -16.98 8.16 13.31
CA SER A 325 -18.30 8.75 13.58
C SER A 325 -18.31 9.53 14.91
N LEU A 326 -17.65 9.02 15.96
CA LEU A 326 -17.47 9.73 17.22
C LEU A 326 -16.65 11.00 17.03
N ARG A 327 -15.56 10.92 16.26
CA ARG A 327 -14.67 12.03 15.94
C ARG A 327 -15.37 13.16 15.18
N GLU A 328 -16.36 12.84 14.37
CA GLU A 328 -17.07 13.83 13.54
C GLU A 328 -18.19 14.57 14.28
N ARG A 329 -18.57 14.13 15.49
CA ARG A 329 -19.65 14.76 16.26
C ARG A 329 -19.33 16.23 16.53
N SER A 330 -20.31 17.11 16.31
CA SER A 330 -20.15 18.55 16.54
C SER A 330 -20.09 18.92 18.02
N VAL A 331 -20.71 18.12 18.89
CA VAL A 331 -20.75 18.31 20.33
C VAL A 331 -20.50 16.97 21.01
N LEU A 332 -19.52 16.95 21.92
CA LEU A 332 -19.08 15.74 22.61
C LEU A 332 -18.40 16.09 23.94
N ALA A 333 -18.44 15.15 24.88
CA ALA A 333 -17.72 15.28 26.14
C ALA A 333 -16.35 14.59 26.05
N PRO A 334 -15.29 15.11 26.71
CA PRO A 334 -13.99 14.44 26.77
C PRO A 334 -14.07 12.96 27.20
N TYR A 335 -14.97 12.65 28.13
CA TYR A 335 -15.22 11.27 28.54
C TYR A 335 -15.65 10.34 27.40
N GLU A 336 -16.44 10.82 26.44
CA GLU A 336 -16.86 10.01 25.28
C GLU A 336 -15.67 9.66 24.39
N ILE A 337 -14.72 10.59 24.22
CA ILE A 337 -13.48 10.33 23.48
C ILE A 337 -12.65 9.27 24.20
N HIS A 338 -12.42 9.40 25.51
CA HIS A 338 -11.66 8.40 26.27
C HIS A 338 -12.29 7.01 26.20
N GLN A 339 -13.63 6.92 26.22
CA GLN A 339 -14.32 5.64 26.03
C GLN A 339 -14.18 5.09 24.60
N GLY A 340 -14.27 5.98 23.60
CA GLY A 340 -14.04 5.62 22.20
C GLY A 340 -12.63 5.11 21.96
N ASP A 341 -11.62 5.80 22.49
CA ASP A 341 -10.21 5.41 22.41
C ASP A 341 -9.99 4.03 23.04
N ALA A 342 -10.45 3.85 24.28
CA ALA A 342 -10.34 2.57 24.98
C ALA A 342 -11.01 1.42 24.21
N SER A 343 -12.19 1.67 23.64
CA SER A 343 -12.90 0.69 22.81
C SER A 343 -12.12 0.35 21.53
N LEU A 344 -11.53 1.35 20.88
CA LEU A 344 -10.72 1.12 19.68
C LEU A 344 -9.42 0.38 19.99
N ARG A 345 -8.71 0.74 21.08
CA ARG A 345 -7.52 0.01 21.56
C ARG A 345 -7.84 -1.44 21.88
N GLN A 346 -8.98 -1.70 22.51
CA GLN A 346 -9.44 -3.07 22.74
C GLN A 346 -9.65 -3.82 21.42
N LYS A 347 -10.24 -3.17 20.41
CA LYS A 347 -10.44 -3.78 19.09
C LYS A 347 -9.14 -4.03 18.33
N ILE A 348 -8.15 -3.14 18.48
CA ILE A 348 -6.80 -3.38 17.99
C ILE A 348 -6.20 -4.61 18.66
N ALA A 349 -6.28 -4.72 19.99
CA ALA A 349 -5.75 -5.88 20.72
C ALA A 349 -6.45 -7.20 20.32
N GLU A 350 -7.78 -7.18 20.14
CA GLU A 350 -8.54 -8.33 19.63
C GLU A 350 -8.10 -8.72 18.20
N PHE A 351 -7.87 -7.72 17.34
CA PHE A 351 -7.36 -7.93 16.00
C PHE A 351 -5.96 -8.56 16.02
N GLU A 352 -5.03 -8.05 16.83
CA GLU A 352 -3.69 -8.61 16.99
C GLU A 352 -3.70 -10.03 17.57
N ALA A 353 -4.56 -10.28 18.55
CA ALA A 353 -4.74 -11.61 19.13
C ALA A 353 -5.29 -12.62 18.11
N SER A 354 -6.01 -12.16 17.08
CA SER A 354 -6.52 -13.00 16.00
C SER A 354 -5.47 -13.41 14.97
N PHE A 355 -4.25 -12.89 15.07
CA PHE A 355 -3.15 -13.31 14.23
C PHE A 355 -2.83 -14.79 14.47
N HIS A 356 -2.99 -15.61 13.44
CA HIS A 356 -2.64 -17.02 13.48
C HIS A 356 -1.11 -17.15 13.60
N ARG A 357 -0.66 -17.45 14.81
CA ARG A 357 0.75 -17.67 15.10
C ARG A 357 1.21 -19.02 14.53
N PRO A 358 2.48 -19.13 14.12
CA PRO A 358 3.06 -20.41 13.73
C PRO A 358 3.02 -21.41 14.89
N THR A 359 3.01 -22.70 14.56
CA THR A 359 2.98 -23.76 15.57
C THR A 359 4.28 -23.72 16.39
N PRO A 360 4.22 -23.57 17.73
CA PRO A 360 5.38 -23.70 18.60
C PRO A 360 6.01 -25.08 18.40
N LEU A 361 7.29 -25.13 18.05
CA LEU A 361 8.06 -26.37 18.09
C LEU A 361 8.65 -26.58 19.48
N ILE A 362 9.22 -25.52 20.04
CA ILE A 362 9.75 -25.50 21.39
C ILE A 362 9.55 -24.10 21.98
N THR A 363 9.27 -24.06 23.28
CA THR A 363 9.10 -22.83 24.06
C THR A 363 9.92 -22.96 25.34
N PHE A 364 10.56 -21.87 25.73
CA PHE A 364 11.31 -21.69 26.96
C PHE A 364 10.68 -20.49 27.69
N ASP A 365 9.79 -20.76 28.62
CA ASP A 365 9.16 -19.78 29.52
C ASP A 365 10.01 -19.52 30.78
N PHE A 366 11.11 -20.27 30.95
CA PHE A 366 12.09 -20.15 32.03
C PHE A 366 11.57 -20.36 33.47
N GLU A 367 10.34 -20.85 33.63
CA GLU A 367 9.70 -20.99 34.94
C GLU A 367 10.16 -22.23 35.71
N ASP A 368 10.13 -23.38 35.04
CA ASP A 368 10.47 -24.67 35.66
C ASP A 368 11.99 -24.92 35.70
N ASN A 369 12.76 -24.25 34.83
CA ASN A 369 14.21 -24.31 34.73
C ASN A 369 14.75 -23.20 33.82
N ASP A 370 16.07 -23.08 33.73
CA ASP A 370 16.79 -22.11 32.89
C ASP A 370 16.69 -22.36 31.36
N GLY A 371 15.81 -23.26 30.92
CA GLY A 371 15.65 -23.67 29.53
C GLY A 371 16.83 -24.49 28.98
N GLY A 372 17.78 -24.87 29.83
CA GLY A 372 19.07 -25.43 29.40
C GLY A 372 19.99 -24.40 28.76
N PHE A 373 19.71 -23.10 28.95
CA PHE A 373 20.62 -22.03 28.55
C PHE A 373 21.78 -21.92 29.54
N ALA A 374 22.94 -21.50 29.06
CA ALA A 374 24.13 -21.31 29.85
C ALA A 374 24.85 -20.03 29.45
N ALA A 375 25.31 -19.28 30.44
CA ALA A 375 26.19 -18.14 30.22
C ALA A 375 27.56 -18.66 29.72
N ALA A 376 27.83 -18.53 28.43
CA ALA A 376 29.09 -18.96 27.81
C ALA A 376 30.23 -18.00 28.17
N GLU A 377 29.94 -16.70 28.24
CA GLU A 377 30.82 -15.66 28.78
C GLU A 377 30.00 -14.58 29.52
N GLY A 378 30.50 -14.05 30.63
CA GLY A 378 29.98 -12.79 31.20
C GLY A 378 28.70 -12.86 32.06
N ILE A 379 27.86 -11.85 31.89
CA ILE A 379 27.02 -11.18 32.90
C ILE A 379 25.59 -11.73 33.09
N TRP A 380 25.22 -12.79 32.38
CA TRP A 380 23.86 -13.34 32.39
C TRP A 380 23.56 -14.16 33.64
N VAL A 381 22.38 -13.95 34.24
CA VAL A 381 21.88 -14.64 35.44
C VAL A 381 20.41 -15.00 35.24
N TRP A 382 20.03 -16.21 35.67
CA TRP A 382 18.64 -16.68 35.67
C TRP A 382 17.98 -16.52 37.04
N GLY A 383 16.73 -16.03 37.07
CA GLY A 383 15.95 -15.85 38.29
C GLY A 383 14.96 -14.69 38.23
N GLU A 384 14.39 -14.33 39.38
CA GLU A 384 13.37 -13.27 39.50
C GLU A 384 13.96 -11.87 39.29
N PRO A 385 13.36 -11.01 38.42
CA PRO A 385 13.75 -9.62 38.27
C PRO A 385 13.79 -8.87 39.61
N GLN A 386 14.77 -7.97 39.79
CA GLN A 386 14.92 -7.14 40.99
C GLN A 386 14.94 -5.65 40.60
N THR A 387 15.15 -4.75 41.57
CA THR A 387 14.86 -3.28 41.50
C THR A 387 15.51 -2.45 40.36
N GLU A 388 16.40 -3.01 39.54
CA GLU A 388 17.14 -2.32 38.46
C GLU A 388 16.78 -2.88 37.05
N GLY A 389 15.60 -3.50 36.92
CA GLY A 389 15.08 -4.15 35.72
C GLY A 389 13.56 -4.06 35.61
N PRO A 390 12.91 -4.93 34.81
CA PRO A 390 11.45 -4.97 34.76
C PRO A 390 10.88 -5.30 36.14
N ALA A 391 9.71 -4.73 36.45
CA ALA A 391 9.05 -4.93 37.75
C ALA A 391 8.62 -6.39 37.99
N GLU A 392 8.32 -7.10 36.91
CA GLU A 392 7.93 -8.52 36.89
C GLU A 392 8.45 -9.19 35.61
N ALA A 393 8.55 -10.52 35.63
CA ALA A 393 8.83 -11.31 34.43
C ALA A 393 7.72 -11.12 33.39
N ASN A 394 7.99 -11.37 32.10
CA ASN A 394 6.92 -11.26 31.09
C ASN A 394 5.86 -12.34 31.33
N SER A 395 6.33 -13.54 31.67
CA SER A 395 5.49 -14.64 32.12
C SER A 395 6.03 -15.20 33.43
N GLY A 396 5.15 -15.64 34.32
CA GLY A 396 5.55 -16.28 35.57
C GLY A 396 6.42 -15.43 36.49
N VAL A 397 7.62 -15.91 36.84
CA VAL A 397 8.49 -15.35 37.89
C VAL A 397 9.94 -15.22 37.43
N ASN A 398 10.47 -16.13 36.62
CA ASN A 398 11.90 -16.23 36.34
C ASN A 398 12.25 -15.80 34.91
N VAL A 399 13.37 -15.09 34.75
CA VAL A 399 13.87 -14.66 33.44
C VAL A 399 15.38 -14.88 33.34
N TRP A 400 15.94 -14.74 32.15
CA TRP A 400 17.37 -14.51 31.98
C TRP A 400 17.65 -13.02 31.86
N GLY A 401 18.52 -12.48 32.70
CA GLY A 401 18.89 -11.06 32.68
C GLY A 401 20.39 -10.86 32.81
N THR A 402 20.92 -9.79 32.20
CA THR A 402 22.32 -9.38 32.40
C THR A 402 22.60 -8.85 33.82
N ARG A 403 21.57 -8.74 34.67
CA ARG A 403 21.66 -8.39 36.09
C ARG A 403 20.36 -8.75 36.81
N LEU A 404 20.42 -9.30 38.03
CA LEU A 404 19.24 -9.54 38.88
C LEU A 404 19.39 -8.90 40.27
N GLY A 405 20.01 -7.71 40.36
CA GLY A 405 19.93 -6.88 41.58
C GLY A 405 21.21 -6.55 42.38
N GLU A 406 22.43 -6.79 41.91
CA GLU A 406 23.64 -6.36 42.67
C GLU A 406 24.12 -4.95 42.28
N SER A 407 24.05 -3.99 43.21
CA SER A 407 24.70 -2.68 43.13
C SER A 407 26.12 -2.76 43.72
N GLU A 408 27.10 -3.22 42.95
CA GLU A 408 28.50 -2.76 43.06
C GLU A 408 29.41 -3.57 42.13
N GLY A 409 29.78 -2.96 41.01
CA GLY A 409 30.77 -3.49 40.09
C GLY A 409 30.76 -2.71 38.79
N SER A 410 31.87 -2.06 38.45
CA SER A 410 32.07 -1.45 37.15
C SER A 410 32.32 -2.60 36.15
N PHE A 411 31.25 -3.07 35.50
CA PHE A 411 31.36 -4.09 34.47
C PHE A 411 31.54 -3.40 33.12
N GLY A 412 32.78 -3.41 32.61
CA GLY A 412 32.91 -3.68 31.18
C GLY A 412 32.56 -5.15 30.93
N TYR A 413 32.59 -5.55 29.67
CA TYR A 413 32.59 -6.94 29.19
C TYR A 413 31.31 -7.45 28.56
N TYR A 414 31.53 -7.95 27.36
CA TYR A 414 30.62 -8.71 26.54
C TYR A 414 30.08 -9.91 27.31
N GLY A 415 28.79 -10.21 27.13
CA GLY A 415 28.13 -11.35 27.73
C GLY A 415 27.43 -12.18 26.66
N SER A 416 27.55 -13.50 26.75
CA SER A 416 26.95 -14.45 25.82
C SER A 416 26.12 -15.47 26.56
N LEU A 417 24.87 -15.66 26.13
CA LEU A 417 23.95 -16.65 26.65
C LEU A 417 23.59 -17.63 25.53
N GLU A 418 23.92 -18.90 25.70
CA GLU A 418 23.76 -19.94 24.69
C GLU A 418 22.75 -20.99 25.13
N SER A 419 21.90 -21.45 24.22
CA SER A 419 20.97 -22.54 24.48
C SER A 419 21.66 -23.91 24.48
N GLY A 420 21.08 -24.87 25.18
CA GLY A 420 21.37 -26.30 24.97
C GLY A 420 20.90 -26.82 23.62
N HIS A 421 20.98 -28.14 23.43
CA HIS A 421 20.54 -28.85 22.23
C HIS A 421 19.02 -28.75 22.00
N ILE A 422 18.61 -28.16 20.88
CA ILE A 422 17.21 -28.04 20.46
C ILE A 422 16.93 -28.97 19.28
N ASP A 423 16.02 -29.92 19.45
CA ASP A 423 15.52 -30.75 18.34
C ASP A 423 14.42 -29.99 17.58
N ALA A 424 14.80 -29.35 16.48
CA ALA A 424 13.93 -28.57 15.61
C ALA A 424 13.45 -29.35 14.38
N ARG A 425 13.67 -30.68 14.32
CA ARG A 425 13.22 -31.51 13.19
C ARG A 425 11.71 -31.56 13.10
N ILE A 426 11.20 -31.47 11.88
CA ILE A 426 9.79 -31.70 11.59
C ILE A 426 9.60 -32.69 10.42
N PRO A 427 8.45 -33.40 10.35
CA PRO A 427 8.21 -34.45 9.35
C PRO A 427 8.21 -33.97 7.88
N MET A 428 8.09 -32.67 7.64
CA MET A 428 8.11 -32.04 6.32
C MET A 428 8.91 -30.74 6.38
N VAL A 429 9.65 -30.38 5.33
CA VAL A 429 10.45 -29.13 5.32
C VAL A 429 9.51 -27.91 5.53
N PRO A 430 9.75 -27.07 6.54
CA PRO A 430 8.90 -25.91 6.79
C PRO A 430 9.07 -24.89 5.65
N ALA A 431 8.03 -24.08 5.41
CA ALA A 431 8.16 -22.95 4.49
C ALA A 431 9.11 -21.88 5.07
N LYS A 432 9.06 -21.72 6.40
CA LYS A 432 9.83 -20.76 7.18
C LYS A 432 10.03 -21.28 8.60
N LEU A 433 11.17 -21.01 9.21
CA LEU A 433 11.39 -21.17 10.64
C LEU A 433 11.45 -19.77 11.29
N GLU A 434 10.95 -19.61 12.51
CA GLU A 434 11.01 -18.36 13.26
C GLU A 434 11.55 -18.60 14.66
N LEU A 435 12.48 -17.74 15.08
CA LEU A 435 12.89 -17.59 16.47
C LEU A 435 12.26 -16.30 17.00
N SER A 436 11.59 -16.38 18.14
CA SER A 436 11.05 -15.22 18.84
C SER A 436 11.35 -15.25 20.32
N TRP A 437 11.32 -14.09 20.96
CA TRP A 437 11.50 -13.94 22.41
C TRP A 437 10.83 -12.65 22.87
N MET A 438 10.56 -12.56 24.17
CA MET A 438 10.24 -11.32 24.86
C MET A 438 11.52 -10.71 25.38
N GLN A 439 11.66 -9.40 25.28
CA GLN A 439 12.82 -8.68 25.80
C GLN A 439 12.42 -7.44 26.58
N TRP A 440 13.24 -7.10 27.57
CA TRP A 440 13.22 -5.82 28.24
C TRP A 440 14.61 -5.22 28.16
N THR A 441 14.72 -3.97 27.70
CA THR A 441 16.02 -3.37 27.40
C THR A 441 16.16 -2.00 28.02
N ASN A 442 17.31 -1.74 28.62
CA ASN A 442 17.78 -0.41 29.00
C ASN A 442 19.23 -0.29 28.56
N LEU A 443 19.45 0.21 27.35
CA LEU A 443 20.76 0.21 26.70
C LEU A 443 21.38 1.62 26.67
N PRO A 444 22.72 1.76 26.78
CA PRO A 444 23.38 3.04 26.64
C PRO A 444 23.34 3.53 25.19
N GLY A 445 22.85 4.75 24.99
CA GLY A 445 22.70 5.40 23.68
C GLY A 445 23.97 5.56 22.84
N CYS A 446 25.16 5.34 23.42
CA CYS A 446 26.44 5.64 22.78
C CYS A 446 27.23 4.43 22.24
N CYS A 447 26.95 3.19 22.69
CA CYS A 447 27.83 2.05 22.38
C CYS A 447 27.28 0.64 22.65
N GLY A 448 25.97 0.47 22.84
CA GLY A 448 25.38 -0.85 23.08
C GLY A 448 25.01 -1.62 21.84
N VAL A 449 25.42 -2.89 21.77
CA VAL A 449 25.08 -3.84 20.69
C VAL A 449 24.54 -5.13 21.28
N VAL A 450 23.43 -5.61 20.73
CA VAL A 450 22.88 -6.95 20.99
C VAL A 450 22.86 -7.73 19.69
N GLY A 451 23.47 -8.91 19.69
CA GLY A 451 23.51 -9.85 18.58
C GLY A 451 22.75 -11.13 18.92
N VAL A 452 21.94 -11.62 17.99
CA VAL A 452 21.24 -12.90 18.10
C VAL A 452 21.71 -13.82 16.99
N HIS A 453 22.14 -15.01 17.38
CA HIS A 453 22.80 -15.96 16.49
C HIS A 453 22.16 -17.34 16.60
N VAL A 454 22.25 -18.09 15.50
CA VAL A 454 21.79 -19.48 15.42
C VAL A 454 22.88 -20.39 14.88
N SER A 455 22.85 -21.64 15.30
CA SER A 455 23.76 -22.69 14.84
C SER A 455 22.99 -23.96 14.52
N LYS A 456 23.31 -24.59 13.38
CA LYS A 456 22.76 -25.89 12.96
C LYS A 456 23.70 -27.07 13.20
N ASP A 457 24.88 -26.81 13.76
CA ASP A 457 25.94 -27.79 13.97
C ASP A 457 26.36 -27.90 15.45
N GLY A 458 25.45 -27.53 16.37
CA GLY A 458 25.72 -27.60 17.80
C GLY A 458 26.77 -26.62 18.28
N GLY A 459 26.75 -25.40 17.74
CA GLY A 459 27.57 -24.27 18.19
C GLY A 459 28.97 -24.22 17.56
N ALA A 460 29.27 -25.08 16.59
CA ALA A 460 30.56 -25.06 15.89
C ALA A 460 30.68 -23.90 14.90
N THR A 461 29.57 -23.52 14.25
CA THR A 461 29.44 -22.32 13.44
C THR A 461 28.17 -21.55 13.81
N TRP A 462 28.27 -20.22 13.79
CA TRP A 462 27.19 -19.31 14.18
C TRP A 462 26.85 -18.35 13.03
N GLN A 463 25.57 -18.19 12.74
CA GLN A 463 25.04 -17.18 11.84
C GLN A 463 24.30 -16.11 12.64
N THR A 464 24.67 -14.84 12.48
CA THR A 464 23.89 -13.72 13.00
C THR A 464 22.58 -13.60 12.23
N VAL A 465 21.46 -13.67 12.95
CA VAL A 465 20.12 -13.53 12.37
C VAL A 465 19.48 -12.18 12.72
N HIS A 466 19.95 -11.56 13.80
CA HIS A 466 19.53 -10.22 14.18
C HIS A 466 20.65 -9.50 14.93
N GLU A 467 20.79 -8.20 14.70
CA GLU A 467 21.75 -7.34 15.38
C GLU A 467 21.13 -5.94 15.49
N PHE A 468 21.21 -5.32 16.66
CA PHE A 468 20.80 -3.93 16.84
C PHE A 468 21.80 -3.17 17.71
N SER A 469 21.99 -1.90 17.36
CA SER A 469 22.94 -0.96 17.96
C SER A 469 22.24 0.33 18.32
N ALA A 470 22.61 0.95 19.44
CA ALA A 470 22.08 2.25 19.86
C ALA A 470 22.47 3.42 18.92
N MET A 471 23.41 3.22 18.00
CA MET A 471 23.71 4.15 16.90
C MET A 471 23.46 3.45 15.55
N GLY A 472 22.39 3.83 14.86
CA GLY A 472 22.05 3.31 13.51
C GLY A 472 23.13 3.60 12.47
N PRO A 473 23.24 2.79 11.40
CA PRO A 473 22.66 3.23 10.13
C PRO A 473 22.12 2.11 9.22
N GLY A 474 20.94 2.36 8.63
CA GLY A 474 20.44 1.85 7.34
C GLY A 474 20.75 0.41 6.89
N LEU A 475 19.87 -0.54 7.22
CA LEU A 475 19.44 -1.67 6.37
C LEU A 475 17.97 -2.02 6.71
N VAL A 476 17.18 -2.25 5.66
CA VAL A 476 15.75 -2.64 5.61
C VAL A 476 15.62 -4.09 6.15
N SER A 477 14.67 -4.53 7.00
CA SER A 477 13.20 -4.41 6.90
C SER A 477 12.46 -4.90 8.17
N ILE A 478 11.25 -4.35 8.37
CA ILE A 478 10.04 -4.91 9.03
C ILE A 478 10.08 -5.02 10.57
N LEU A 479 10.05 -3.88 11.24
CA LEU A 479 8.95 -3.36 12.06
C LEU A 479 9.46 -2.00 12.60
N SER A 480 8.58 -1.01 12.65
CA SER A 480 8.89 0.39 12.94
C SER A 480 9.65 0.56 14.25
N TYR A 481 10.95 0.84 14.18
CA TYR A 481 11.70 1.41 15.29
C TYR A 481 11.59 2.93 15.18
N ASP A 482 10.73 3.51 15.99
CA ASP A 482 10.56 4.95 16.10
C ASP A 482 11.70 5.51 16.95
N ALA A 483 12.54 6.36 16.37
CA ALA A 483 13.78 6.82 16.98
C ALA A 483 13.59 7.87 18.10
N ASP A 484 12.35 8.13 18.52
CA ASP A 484 12.01 9.12 19.56
C ASP A 484 11.86 8.54 20.98
N HIS A 485 11.94 7.23 21.18
CA HIS A 485 11.81 6.62 22.51
C HIS A 485 13.15 6.49 23.26
N ALA A 486 13.86 7.60 23.41
CA ALA A 486 14.91 7.69 24.43
C ALA A 486 14.27 7.70 25.83
N ASN A 487 14.14 6.51 26.43
CA ASN A 487 14.01 6.24 27.86
C ASN A 487 12.99 7.07 28.67
N THR A 488 11.79 6.51 28.92
CA THR A 488 11.15 6.60 30.26
C THR A 488 10.02 5.60 30.56
N GLU A 489 9.52 4.78 29.61
CA GLU A 489 8.50 3.75 29.92
C GLU A 489 8.77 2.41 29.20
N ALA A 490 9.86 1.73 29.54
CA ALA A 490 10.20 0.44 28.91
C ALA A 490 9.33 -0.70 29.48
N GLY A 491 8.39 -1.21 28.68
CA GLY A 491 7.68 -2.47 28.91
C GLY A 491 8.39 -3.67 28.27
N TRP A 492 7.84 -4.87 28.45
CA TRP A 492 8.29 -6.06 27.72
C TRP A 492 7.87 -6.00 26.24
N GLU A 493 8.79 -6.32 25.33
CA GLU A 493 8.56 -6.29 23.88
C GLU A 493 8.82 -7.66 23.24
N ARG A 494 7.97 -8.10 22.30
CA ARG A 494 8.23 -9.32 21.52
C ARG A 494 9.08 -9.00 20.30
N LEU A 495 10.21 -9.69 20.14
CA LEU A 495 10.97 -9.72 18.90
C LEU A 495 10.84 -11.09 18.21
N ALA A 496 10.86 -11.09 16.88
CA ALA A 496 10.81 -12.31 16.08
C ALA A 496 11.65 -12.17 14.80
N VAL A 497 12.36 -13.23 14.46
CA VAL A 497 13.32 -13.26 13.36
C VAL A 497 13.11 -14.53 12.54
N GLU A 498 13.09 -14.36 11.22
CA GLU A 498 13.05 -15.46 10.27
C GLU A 498 14.40 -16.18 10.21
N ILE A 499 14.37 -17.51 10.31
CA ILE A 499 15.55 -18.38 10.16
C ILE A 499 15.31 -19.30 8.96
N ASP A 500 16.37 -19.51 8.18
CA ASP A 500 16.35 -20.40 7.02
C ASP A 500 15.85 -21.81 7.41
N PRO A 501 14.92 -22.41 6.64
CA PRO A 501 14.38 -23.74 6.93
C PRO A 501 15.41 -24.87 7.08
N SER A 502 16.64 -24.71 6.56
CA SER A 502 17.75 -25.65 6.75
C SER A 502 18.23 -25.76 8.21
N TYR A 503 17.81 -24.86 9.10
CA TYR A 503 18.05 -24.92 10.54
C TYR A 503 17.06 -25.81 11.30
N ALA A 504 16.09 -26.44 10.62
CA ALA A 504 15.22 -27.49 11.18
C ALA A 504 15.98 -28.82 11.36
N VAL A 505 17.06 -28.79 12.15
CA VAL A 505 17.97 -29.90 12.44
C VAL A 505 17.71 -30.48 13.83
N ASP A 506 18.34 -31.61 14.14
CA ASP A 506 18.23 -32.22 15.47
C ASP A 506 18.99 -31.48 16.55
N ASN A 507 20.00 -30.67 16.19
CA ASN A 507 20.84 -29.93 17.13
C ASN A 507 20.94 -28.45 16.74
N LEU A 508 19.80 -27.75 16.78
CA LEU A 508 19.75 -26.30 16.69
C LEU A 508 20.23 -25.70 18.02
N GLN A 509 20.99 -24.60 17.96
CA GLN A 509 21.30 -23.78 19.13
C GLN A 509 21.08 -22.30 18.82
N VAL A 510 20.73 -21.53 19.86
CA VAL A 510 20.47 -20.09 19.83
C VAL A 510 21.42 -19.41 20.79
N LYS A 511 21.92 -18.22 20.44
CA LYS A 511 22.83 -17.43 21.26
C LYS A 511 22.46 -15.96 21.27
N PHE A 512 22.47 -15.36 22.45
CA PHE A 512 22.29 -13.93 22.68
C PHE A 512 23.61 -13.32 23.16
N ASP A 513 24.22 -12.50 22.32
CA ASP A 513 25.44 -11.76 22.61
C ASP A 513 25.10 -10.30 22.92
N VAL A 514 25.76 -9.75 23.94
CA VAL A 514 25.57 -8.36 24.38
C VAL A 514 26.93 -7.72 24.59
N GLY A 515 27.12 -6.49 24.12
CA GLY A 515 28.37 -5.75 24.25
C GLY A 515 28.20 -4.24 24.42
N TRP A 516 28.97 -3.64 25.33
CA TRP A 516 29.02 -2.19 25.57
C TRP A 516 30.47 -1.66 25.50
N GLY A 517 30.69 -0.51 24.87
CA GLY A 517 32.01 0.14 24.76
C GLY A 517 32.34 1.07 25.95
N GLU A 518 33.35 0.71 26.74
CA GLU A 518 33.88 1.41 27.95
C GLU A 518 32.85 1.78 29.04
N VAL A 519 33.37 2.01 30.26
CA VAL A 519 32.63 2.06 31.55
C VAL A 519 31.34 2.89 31.47
N VAL A 520 30.21 2.18 31.43
CA VAL A 520 28.85 2.73 31.53
C VAL A 520 28.32 2.54 32.95
N GLY A 521 27.52 3.51 33.42
CA GLY A 521 26.98 3.54 34.78
C GLY A 521 26.09 2.35 35.13
N PRO A 522 25.74 2.17 36.41
CA PRO A 522 25.10 0.97 36.96
C PRO A 522 23.61 0.83 36.59
N ASN A 523 23.11 1.38 35.49
CA ASN A 523 21.67 1.39 35.21
C ASN A 523 21.27 0.66 33.92
N TYR A 524 22.21 0.05 33.19
CA TYR A 524 21.91 -0.62 31.91
C TYR A 524 21.75 -2.13 32.07
N SER A 525 20.77 -2.70 31.38
CA SER A 525 20.40 -4.12 31.51
C SER A 525 19.60 -4.63 30.30
N PHE A 526 19.70 -5.93 30.05
CA PHE A 526 18.96 -6.63 29.01
C PHE A 526 18.40 -7.93 29.60
N TYR A 527 17.09 -8.16 29.43
CA TYR A 527 16.40 -9.34 29.92
C TYR A 527 15.68 -10.01 28.76
N ILE A 528 15.61 -11.34 28.79
CA ILE A 528 14.84 -12.14 27.86
C ILE A 528 13.93 -13.11 28.61
N ASP A 529 12.76 -13.36 28.01
CA ASP A 529 11.75 -14.28 28.47
C ASP A 529 11.01 -14.90 27.27
N ASP A 530 10.24 -15.97 27.47
CA ASP A 530 9.39 -16.62 26.45
C ASP A 530 10.09 -16.88 25.10
N VAL A 531 11.30 -17.46 25.13
CA VAL A 531 12.04 -17.80 23.90
C VAL A 531 11.33 -18.96 23.19
N GLN A 532 11.11 -18.84 21.90
CA GLN A 532 10.30 -19.78 21.14
C GLN A 532 10.90 -20.03 19.75
N ILE A 533 10.97 -21.30 19.35
CA ILE A 533 11.17 -21.68 17.95
C ILE A 533 9.83 -22.16 17.41
N SER A 534 9.42 -21.58 16.29
CA SER A 534 8.17 -21.94 15.62
C SER A 534 8.45 -22.30 14.17
N ALA A 535 7.70 -23.26 13.65
CA ALA A 535 7.72 -23.56 12.23
C ALA A 535 6.44 -23.09 11.57
N TYR A 536 6.59 -22.43 10.43
CA TYR A 536 5.50 -22.24 9.49
C TYR A 536 5.46 -23.50 8.61
N PRO A 537 4.43 -24.35 8.76
CA PRO A 537 4.23 -25.46 7.83
C PRO A 537 4.11 -24.87 6.42
N ARG A 538 4.44 -25.64 5.36
CA ARG A 538 3.85 -25.34 4.05
C ARG A 538 2.33 -25.52 4.19
N ASP A 539 1.62 -24.49 4.58
CA ASP A 539 0.16 -24.51 4.67
C ASP A 539 -0.45 -23.98 3.37
N LEU A 540 -1.77 -24.09 3.24
CA LEU A 540 -2.49 -23.65 2.04
C LEU A 540 -2.18 -22.18 1.69
N GLY A 541 -2.06 -21.29 2.68
CA GLY A 541 -1.72 -19.88 2.47
C GLY A 541 -0.34 -19.66 1.84
N SER A 542 0.67 -20.42 2.27
CA SER A 542 2.00 -20.34 1.67
C SER A 542 2.01 -20.76 0.18
N VAL A 543 1.22 -21.77 -0.18
CA VAL A 543 1.07 -22.25 -1.57
C VAL A 543 0.27 -21.25 -2.41
N ILE A 544 -0.77 -20.62 -1.83
CA ILE A 544 -1.53 -19.53 -2.46
C ILE A 544 -0.58 -18.38 -2.83
N LEU A 545 0.24 -17.87 -1.89
CA LEU A 545 1.17 -16.77 -2.16
C LEU A 545 2.21 -17.10 -3.23
N GLN A 546 2.72 -18.33 -3.25
CA GLN A 546 3.64 -18.79 -4.29
C GLN A 546 2.95 -18.84 -5.66
N THR A 547 1.70 -19.30 -5.68
CA THR A 547 0.90 -19.42 -6.90
C THR A 547 0.51 -18.04 -7.46
N GLU A 548 0.11 -17.10 -6.61
CA GLU A 548 -0.17 -15.70 -6.98
C GLU A 548 1.02 -15.10 -7.75
N ARG A 549 2.24 -15.25 -7.21
CA ARG A 549 3.47 -14.77 -7.86
C ARG A 549 3.80 -15.50 -9.16
N LEU A 550 3.47 -16.77 -9.26
CA LEU A 550 3.72 -17.57 -10.46
C LEU A 550 2.74 -17.23 -11.59
N ILE A 551 1.46 -17.03 -11.30
CA ILE A 551 0.45 -16.68 -12.30
C ILE A 551 0.80 -15.41 -13.07
N ASP A 552 1.39 -14.42 -12.38
CA ASP A 552 1.82 -13.16 -12.97
C ASP A 552 3.03 -13.33 -13.91
N SER A 553 3.82 -14.39 -13.75
CA SER A 553 4.98 -14.71 -14.58
C SER A 553 4.72 -15.79 -15.65
N VAL A 554 3.51 -16.35 -15.70
CA VAL A 554 3.12 -17.36 -16.70
C VAL A 554 2.75 -16.68 -18.02
N ASP A 555 3.60 -16.90 -19.01
CA ASP A 555 3.33 -16.63 -20.42
C ASP A 555 2.89 -17.92 -21.13
N GLU A 556 1.65 -17.93 -21.65
CA GLU A 556 1.12 -19.06 -22.43
C GLU A 556 1.38 -18.90 -23.93
N GLY A 557 1.59 -20.02 -24.62
CA GLY A 557 1.63 -19.98 -26.08
C GLY A 557 2.04 -21.27 -26.77
N ASP A 558 2.13 -21.18 -28.09
CA ASP A 558 2.63 -22.24 -28.95
C ASP A 558 4.17 -22.32 -28.98
N GLY A 559 4.85 -21.25 -28.59
CA GLY A 559 6.31 -21.10 -28.53
C GLY A 559 7.03 -21.84 -27.39
N TYR A 560 8.34 -22.02 -27.57
CA TYR A 560 9.25 -22.66 -26.61
C TYR A 560 9.55 -21.74 -25.42
N GLY A 561 9.60 -22.28 -24.19
CA GLY A 561 9.67 -21.51 -22.95
C GLY A 561 8.31 -21.02 -22.42
N LEU A 562 7.22 -21.26 -23.18
CA LEU A 562 5.86 -20.88 -22.79
C LEU A 562 5.10 -22.07 -22.19
N TYR A 563 4.11 -21.76 -21.36
CA TYR A 563 3.16 -22.72 -20.81
C TYR A 563 2.09 -23.09 -21.86
N PRO A 564 1.48 -24.29 -21.77
CA PRO A 564 0.40 -24.69 -22.67
C PRO A 564 -0.79 -23.73 -22.54
N PHE A 565 -1.50 -23.47 -23.64
CA PHE A 565 -2.74 -22.70 -23.60
C PHE A 565 -3.73 -23.30 -22.59
N GLY A 566 -4.29 -22.45 -21.72
CA GLY A 566 -5.22 -22.83 -20.65
C GLY A 566 -4.56 -23.25 -19.32
N ALA A 567 -3.23 -23.24 -19.22
CA ALA A 567 -2.50 -23.51 -17.98
C ALA A 567 -2.70 -22.41 -16.92
N LYS A 568 -2.70 -21.14 -17.32
CA LYS A 568 -3.00 -19.96 -16.50
C LYS A 568 -4.45 -19.95 -16.04
N GLU A 569 -5.39 -20.30 -16.92
CA GLU A 569 -6.82 -20.42 -16.55
C GLU A 569 -7.04 -21.56 -15.54
N ALA A 570 -6.41 -22.72 -15.76
CA ALA A 570 -6.47 -23.85 -14.83
C ALA A 570 -5.82 -23.52 -13.48
N LEU A 571 -4.67 -22.84 -13.49
CA LEU A 571 -3.98 -22.43 -12.28
C LEU A 571 -4.74 -21.34 -11.51
N GLN A 572 -5.33 -20.37 -12.22
CA GLN A 572 -6.17 -19.34 -11.63
C GLN A 572 -7.42 -19.96 -10.98
N THR A 573 -8.05 -20.93 -11.64
CA THR A 573 -9.22 -21.63 -11.09
C THR A 573 -8.86 -22.38 -9.79
N ALA A 574 -7.74 -23.11 -9.79
CA ALA A 574 -7.28 -23.83 -8.60
C ALA A 574 -6.87 -22.88 -7.47
N LEU A 575 -6.27 -21.73 -7.81
CA LEU A 575 -5.94 -20.68 -6.86
C LEU A 575 -7.19 -20.06 -6.23
N ASP A 576 -8.20 -19.73 -7.03
CA ASP A 576 -9.45 -19.14 -6.56
C ASP A 576 -10.19 -20.12 -5.62
N ASP A 577 -10.19 -21.40 -5.96
CA ASP A 577 -10.79 -22.47 -5.13
C ASP A 577 -10.03 -22.64 -3.81
N ALA A 578 -8.69 -22.58 -3.84
CA ALA A 578 -7.84 -22.59 -2.67
C ALA A 578 -8.07 -21.37 -1.76
N ILE A 579 -8.11 -20.15 -2.32
CA ILE A 579 -8.39 -18.91 -1.59
C ILE A 579 -9.76 -18.97 -0.93
N ARG A 580 -10.76 -19.52 -1.62
CA ARG A 580 -12.12 -19.67 -1.09
C ARG A 580 -12.16 -20.57 0.14
N VAL A 581 -11.46 -21.71 0.13
CA VAL A 581 -11.36 -22.59 1.31
C VAL A 581 -10.50 -21.95 2.40
N TRP A 582 -9.43 -21.26 2.03
CA TRP A 582 -8.51 -20.58 2.94
C TRP A 582 -9.15 -19.45 3.74
N THR A 583 -10.06 -18.69 3.12
CA THR A 583 -10.78 -17.57 3.73
C THR A 583 -12.13 -17.97 4.34
N GLN A 584 -12.53 -19.25 4.20
CA GLN A 584 -13.80 -19.73 4.74
C GLN A 584 -13.78 -19.76 6.28
N ILE A 585 -14.73 -19.07 6.90
CA ILE A 585 -14.96 -19.14 8.34
C ILE A 585 -15.33 -20.59 8.72
N GLY A 586 -14.56 -21.18 9.65
CA GLY A 586 -14.79 -22.54 10.15
C GLY A 586 -14.29 -23.67 9.24
N ALA A 587 -13.38 -23.39 8.30
CA ALA A 587 -12.71 -24.44 7.54
C ALA A 587 -12.00 -25.44 8.46
N THR A 588 -12.14 -26.74 8.19
CA THR A 588 -11.44 -27.78 8.96
C THR A 588 -10.02 -28.01 8.46
N LEU A 589 -9.15 -28.58 9.30
CA LEU A 589 -7.78 -28.94 8.90
C LEU A 589 -7.74 -29.85 7.65
N ASP A 590 -8.70 -30.78 7.53
CA ASP A 590 -8.81 -31.67 6.37
C ASP A 590 -9.20 -30.92 5.09
N MET A 591 -10.09 -29.91 5.19
CA MET A 591 -10.46 -29.07 4.06
C MET A 591 -9.25 -28.25 3.57
N LEU A 592 -8.49 -27.67 4.49
CA LEU A 592 -7.28 -26.91 4.19
C LEU A 592 -6.20 -27.81 3.55
N ALA A 593 -6.00 -29.02 4.08
CA ALA A 593 -5.05 -29.99 3.53
C ALA A 593 -5.47 -30.50 2.14
N SER A 594 -6.77 -30.69 1.91
CA SER A 594 -7.29 -31.13 0.61
C SER A 594 -7.14 -30.05 -0.46
N ALA A 595 -7.54 -28.81 -0.16
CA ALA A 595 -7.37 -27.67 -1.05
C ALA A 595 -5.89 -27.40 -1.36
N ARG A 596 -5.00 -27.60 -0.38
CA ARG A 596 -3.55 -27.54 -0.61
C ARG A 596 -3.07 -28.59 -1.60
N THR A 597 -3.47 -29.84 -1.39
CA THR A 597 -3.08 -30.97 -2.25
C THR A 597 -3.56 -30.75 -3.69
N GLU A 598 -4.78 -30.21 -3.86
CA GLU A 598 -5.35 -29.92 -5.18
C GLU A 598 -4.59 -28.81 -5.90
N LEU A 599 -4.30 -27.69 -5.23
CA LEU A 599 -3.50 -26.61 -5.79
C LEU A 599 -2.07 -27.06 -6.14
N GLU A 600 -1.43 -27.83 -5.25
CA GLU A 600 -0.10 -28.41 -5.50
C GLU A 600 -0.12 -29.39 -6.69
N SER A 601 -1.20 -30.16 -6.87
CA SER A 601 -1.35 -31.08 -8.01
C SER A 601 -1.45 -30.33 -9.34
N VAL A 602 -2.15 -29.19 -9.38
CA VAL A 602 -2.27 -28.37 -10.61
C VAL A 602 -0.93 -27.72 -10.93
N LEU A 603 -0.23 -27.18 -9.92
CA LEU A 603 1.15 -26.69 -10.06
C LEU A 603 2.10 -27.75 -10.65
N GLN A 604 2.02 -28.99 -10.15
CA GLN A 604 2.83 -30.10 -10.67
C GLN A 604 2.50 -30.50 -12.10
N SER A 605 1.26 -30.27 -12.56
CA SER A 605 0.83 -30.59 -13.93
C SER A 605 1.28 -29.56 -14.98
N MET A 606 1.79 -28.41 -14.56
CA MET A 606 2.24 -27.34 -15.44
C MET A 606 3.57 -27.71 -16.12
N HIS A 607 3.62 -27.76 -17.45
CA HIS A 607 4.83 -28.10 -18.21
C HIS A 607 5.19 -27.03 -19.27
N MET A 608 6.25 -26.26 -19.06
CA MET A 608 6.86 -25.42 -20.12
C MET A 608 7.43 -26.25 -21.28
N LYS A 609 7.42 -25.68 -22.50
CA LYS A 609 8.06 -26.28 -23.69
C LYS A 609 9.59 -26.03 -23.71
N ASN A 610 10.41 -27.02 -24.07
CA ASN A 610 11.90 -26.95 -24.08
C ASN A 610 12.51 -25.97 -25.13
N PRO A 611 13.75 -25.47 -24.98
CA PRO A 611 14.38 -24.51 -25.92
C PRO A 611 14.52 -25.02 -27.37
N GLY A 612 14.46 -24.11 -28.36
CA GLY A 612 14.57 -24.38 -29.81
C GLY A 612 15.90 -23.94 -30.47
N PRO A 613 16.08 -24.14 -31.79
CA PRO A 613 17.37 -23.96 -32.50
C PRO A 613 17.81 -22.49 -32.70
N LEU A 614 19.14 -22.27 -32.76
CA LEU A 614 19.78 -21.07 -33.33
C LEU A 614 19.49 -20.96 -34.84
N PRO A 615 19.65 -19.77 -35.47
CA PRO A 615 19.42 -19.62 -36.89
C PRO A 615 20.22 -20.59 -37.75
N HIS A 616 19.60 -21.02 -38.83
CA HIS A 616 20.24 -21.81 -39.88
C HIS A 616 21.55 -21.14 -40.35
N GLY A 617 22.69 -21.77 -40.07
CA GLY A 617 24.01 -21.34 -40.55
C GLY A 617 25.06 -21.08 -39.47
N ILE A 618 24.69 -20.99 -38.20
CA ILE A 618 25.67 -20.94 -37.10
C ILE A 618 26.10 -22.36 -36.76
N ALA A 619 27.35 -22.71 -37.08
CA ALA A 619 27.88 -24.02 -36.83
C ALA A 619 28.25 -24.22 -35.35
N LYS A 620 28.19 -25.47 -34.88
CA LYS A 620 28.84 -25.88 -33.63
C LYS A 620 30.30 -25.44 -33.63
N GLY A 621 30.83 -25.04 -32.48
CA GLY A 621 32.21 -24.57 -32.29
C GLY A 621 32.46 -23.11 -32.66
N THR A 622 31.48 -22.42 -33.26
CA THR A 622 31.59 -20.99 -33.57
C THR A 622 31.60 -20.15 -32.30
N ILE A 623 32.34 -19.05 -32.30
CA ILE A 623 32.34 -18.08 -31.20
C ILE A 623 31.29 -17.00 -31.45
N VAL A 624 30.35 -16.89 -30.52
CA VAL A 624 29.33 -15.85 -30.46
C VAL A 624 29.59 -14.93 -29.28
N GLN A 625 29.14 -13.69 -29.36
CA GLN A 625 29.20 -12.72 -28.29
C GLN A 625 27.79 -12.44 -27.79
N LEU A 626 27.59 -12.60 -26.47
CA LEU A 626 26.31 -12.43 -25.79
C LEU A 626 26.56 -12.05 -24.33
N GLY A 627 25.84 -11.06 -23.80
CA GLY A 627 26.01 -10.64 -22.41
C GLY A 627 27.38 -10.06 -22.11
N GLY A 628 28.01 -9.41 -23.09
CA GLY A 628 29.37 -8.88 -22.99
C GLY A 628 30.46 -9.95 -22.86
N LYS A 629 30.15 -11.23 -23.07
CA LYS A 629 31.08 -12.36 -22.97
C LYS A 629 31.15 -13.15 -24.27
N LYS A 630 32.26 -13.87 -24.48
CA LYS A 630 32.44 -14.80 -25.59
C LYS A 630 31.95 -16.19 -25.21
N TRP A 631 31.18 -16.80 -26.09
CA TRP A 631 30.62 -18.14 -25.93
C TRP A 631 30.90 -18.99 -27.16
N VAL A 632 31.11 -20.28 -26.96
CA VAL A 632 31.23 -21.28 -28.02
C VAL A 632 29.88 -21.97 -28.20
N VAL A 633 29.43 -22.12 -29.44
CA VAL A 633 28.19 -22.84 -29.75
C VAL A 633 28.39 -24.34 -29.53
N LEU A 634 27.71 -24.93 -28.54
CA LEU A 634 27.84 -26.35 -28.18
C LEU A 634 26.84 -27.22 -28.96
N ASP A 635 25.59 -26.77 -29.03
CA ASP A 635 24.51 -27.42 -29.79
C ASP A 635 23.63 -26.35 -30.45
N PRO A 636 23.82 -26.08 -31.75
CA PRO A 636 23.02 -25.08 -32.46
C PRO A 636 21.56 -25.51 -32.60
N SER A 637 21.22 -26.80 -32.53
CA SER A 637 19.84 -27.28 -32.66
C SER A 637 18.99 -26.99 -31.42
N ARG A 638 19.63 -26.66 -30.29
CA ARG A 638 18.98 -26.41 -29.00
C ARG A 638 19.28 -25.02 -28.43
N GLY A 639 20.06 -24.19 -29.11
CA GLY A 639 20.46 -22.91 -28.54
C GLY A 639 21.51 -23.00 -27.44
N GLN A 640 22.27 -24.09 -27.38
CA GLN A 640 23.20 -24.33 -26.27
C GLN A 640 24.56 -23.67 -26.51
N LEU A 641 24.99 -22.83 -25.58
CA LEU A 641 26.27 -22.12 -25.62
C LEU A 641 27.09 -22.43 -24.36
N ILE A 642 28.40 -22.56 -24.50
CA ILE A 642 29.35 -22.74 -23.39
C ILE A 642 30.32 -21.57 -23.32
N LEU A 643 30.61 -21.08 -22.12
CA LEU A 643 31.48 -19.91 -21.94
C LEU A 643 32.89 -20.19 -22.47
N ASP A 644 33.46 -19.24 -23.20
CA ASP A 644 34.80 -19.35 -23.76
C ASP A 644 35.87 -19.40 -22.64
N GLU A 645 36.97 -20.12 -22.88
CA GLU A 645 38.03 -20.31 -21.88
C GLU A 645 38.68 -19.00 -21.42
N SER A 646 38.79 -18.01 -22.32
CA SER A 646 39.38 -16.72 -22.00
C SER A 646 38.56 -15.94 -20.95
N GLU A 647 37.24 -16.12 -20.95
CA GLU A 647 36.31 -15.48 -20.00
C GLU A 647 36.30 -16.18 -18.64
N VAL A 648 36.42 -17.51 -18.62
CA VAL A 648 36.45 -18.32 -17.38
C VAL A 648 37.61 -17.91 -16.48
N ARG A 649 38.78 -17.62 -17.05
CA ARG A 649 39.99 -17.22 -16.30
C ARG A 649 39.83 -15.86 -15.59
N MET A 650 38.89 -15.03 -16.03
CA MET A 650 38.60 -13.73 -15.43
C MET A 650 37.61 -13.80 -14.26
N LEU A 651 36.93 -14.94 -14.05
CA LEU A 651 35.98 -15.14 -12.94
C LEU A 651 36.67 -15.36 -11.57
N GLY A 652 37.97 -15.67 -11.57
CA GLY A 652 38.76 -15.90 -10.34
C GLY A 652 38.45 -17.22 -9.62
N SER A 653 39.19 -17.49 -8.54
CA SER A 653 38.93 -18.63 -7.64
C SER A 653 37.90 -18.25 -6.58
N ARG A 654 36.88 -19.08 -6.38
CA ARG A 654 35.85 -18.92 -5.33
C ARG A 654 35.74 -20.18 -4.49
N THR A 655 35.46 -20.03 -3.20
CA THR A 655 35.27 -21.13 -2.24
C THR A 655 33.79 -21.18 -1.85
N TRP A 656 33.18 -22.37 -1.92
CA TRP A 656 31.75 -22.57 -1.64
C TRP A 656 31.60 -23.45 -0.39
N GLY A 657 30.61 -23.15 0.45
CA GLY A 657 30.36 -23.89 1.70
C GLY A 657 29.83 -25.32 1.49
N GLU A 658 29.90 -26.15 2.53
CA GLU A 658 29.36 -27.52 2.55
C GLU A 658 27.82 -27.50 2.57
N SER A 659 27.18 -27.57 1.40
CA SER A 659 25.73 -27.67 1.28
C SER A 659 25.33 -28.45 0.02
N LYS A 660 24.06 -28.89 -0.06
CA LYS A 660 23.52 -29.66 -1.18
C LYS A 660 23.85 -28.95 -2.50
N PRO A 661 24.71 -29.53 -3.33
CA PRO A 661 25.27 -28.79 -4.44
C PRO A 661 24.37 -29.08 -5.63
N PHE A 662 23.37 -28.21 -5.80
CA PHE A 662 22.66 -27.78 -7.01
C PHE A 662 21.26 -27.31 -6.61
N ASP A 663 21.21 -26.29 -5.76
CA ASP A 663 19.98 -25.56 -5.51
C ASP A 663 20.19 -24.10 -5.90
N PRO A 664 19.68 -23.67 -7.06
CA PRO A 664 19.80 -22.28 -7.50
C PRO A 664 19.04 -21.30 -6.60
N PHE A 665 18.24 -21.79 -5.66
CA PHE A 665 17.50 -20.98 -4.68
C PHE A 665 18.15 -20.95 -3.29
N THR A 666 19.17 -21.79 -3.04
CA THR A 666 19.91 -21.73 -1.78
C THR A 666 21.05 -20.73 -1.88
N ALA A 667 20.93 -19.61 -1.17
CA ALA A 667 21.90 -18.53 -1.14
C ALA A 667 23.31 -19.02 -0.74
N GLY A 668 24.34 -18.55 -1.45
CA GLY A 668 25.74 -18.89 -1.17
C GLY A 668 26.22 -20.22 -1.75
N THR A 669 25.39 -20.90 -2.54
CA THR A 669 25.83 -22.07 -3.33
C THR A 669 26.44 -21.63 -4.67
N LEU A 670 27.21 -22.52 -5.30
CA LEU A 670 27.71 -22.31 -6.66
C LEU A 670 26.57 -22.15 -7.68
N ALA A 671 25.46 -22.85 -7.48
CA ALA A 671 24.29 -22.77 -8.35
C ALA A 671 23.58 -21.42 -8.20
N ASP A 672 23.40 -20.94 -6.96
CA ASP A 672 22.92 -19.58 -6.69
C ASP A 672 23.83 -18.55 -7.37
N TYR A 673 25.14 -18.54 -7.11
CA TYR A 673 26.06 -17.60 -7.76
C TYR A 673 25.94 -17.58 -9.29
N LEU A 674 25.86 -18.75 -9.92
CA LEU A 674 25.73 -18.85 -11.37
C LEU A 674 24.42 -18.28 -11.89
N ASN A 675 23.32 -18.47 -11.15
CA ASN A 675 21.98 -18.05 -11.52
C ASN A 675 21.60 -16.67 -10.93
N SER A 676 22.44 -16.09 -10.08
CA SER A 676 22.30 -14.76 -9.49
C SER A 676 23.46 -13.85 -9.95
N GLU A 677 24.54 -13.72 -9.19
CA GLU A 677 25.63 -12.75 -9.44
C GLU A 677 26.22 -12.86 -10.86
N PHE A 678 26.52 -14.08 -11.34
CA PHE A 678 27.09 -14.30 -12.68
C PHE A 678 26.08 -13.98 -13.79
N LEU A 679 24.87 -14.53 -13.72
CA LEU A 679 23.81 -14.27 -14.69
C LEU A 679 23.44 -12.78 -14.74
N ASN A 680 23.34 -12.14 -13.57
CA ASN A 680 23.02 -10.73 -13.44
C ASN A 680 24.12 -9.82 -13.97
N GLY A 681 25.37 -10.30 -14.04
CA GLY A 681 26.48 -9.60 -14.66
C GLY A 681 26.51 -9.63 -16.19
N LEU A 682 25.57 -10.33 -16.85
CA LEU A 682 25.47 -10.39 -18.31
C LEU A 682 24.55 -9.28 -18.83
N SER A 683 25.04 -8.45 -19.77
CA SER A 683 24.30 -7.32 -20.34
C SER A 683 22.99 -7.69 -21.05
N ASP A 684 22.93 -8.90 -21.61
CA ASP A 684 21.82 -9.39 -22.43
C ASP A 684 21.20 -10.65 -21.81
N ARG A 685 21.17 -10.73 -20.48
CA ARG A 685 20.72 -11.93 -19.73
C ARG A 685 19.30 -12.37 -20.10
N TYR A 686 18.45 -11.46 -20.57
CA TYR A 686 17.08 -11.73 -21.02
C TYR A 686 17.02 -12.62 -22.28
N MET A 687 18.14 -12.78 -23.00
CA MET A 687 18.26 -13.72 -24.12
C MET A 687 18.49 -15.17 -23.64
N ILE A 688 18.84 -15.37 -22.38
CA ILE A 688 19.07 -16.67 -21.76
C ILE A 688 17.74 -17.22 -21.27
N VAL A 689 17.46 -18.48 -21.58
CA VAL A 689 16.26 -19.17 -21.12
C VAL A 689 16.61 -20.18 -20.03
N PRO A 690 15.74 -20.33 -19.02
CA PRO A 690 15.90 -21.37 -18.03
C PRO A 690 15.73 -22.74 -18.69
N TYR A 691 16.52 -23.70 -18.21
CA TYR A 691 16.32 -25.11 -18.49
C TYR A 691 15.70 -25.78 -17.27
N TYR A 692 14.73 -26.66 -17.52
CA TYR A 692 13.97 -27.34 -16.49
C TYR A 692 14.12 -28.84 -16.64
N TRP A 693 14.26 -29.53 -15.52
CA TRP A 693 14.23 -30.99 -15.50
C TRP A 693 13.63 -31.50 -14.20
N ASP A 694 12.97 -32.65 -14.29
CA ASP A 694 12.60 -33.44 -13.12
C ASP A 694 13.82 -34.26 -12.72
N VAL A 695 14.40 -33.97 -11.56
CA VAL A 695 15.58 -34.70 -11.09
C VAL A 695 15.17 -36.11 -10.68
N ARG A 696 15.76 -37.11 -11.31
CA ARG A 696 15.48 -38.53 -11.11
C ARG A 696 16.73 -39.27 -10.67
N ASP A 697 16.56 -40.23 -9.77
CA ASP A 697 17.65 -41.13 -9.41
C ASP A 697 17.96 -42.12 -10.54
N ASN A 698 19.01 -42.94 -10.35
CA ASN A 698 19.42 -43.97 -11.30
C ASN A 698 18.36 -45.09 -11.53
N HIS A 699 17.23 -45.07 -10.82
CA HIS A 699 16.09 -45.97 -11.01
C HIS A 699 14.88 -45.29 -11.68
N GLY A 700 15.01 -44.01 -12.06
CA GLY A 700 13.95 -43.24 -12.70
C GLY A 700 12.87 -42.73 -11.74
N MET A 701 13.08 -42.85 -10.42
CA MET A 701 12.22 -42.27 -9.38
C MET A 701 12.59 -40.81 -9.15
N ALA A 702 11.63 -39.97 -8.75
CA ALA A 702 11.92 -38.59 -8.33
C ALA A 702 12.93 -38.60 -7.18
N ALA A 703 14.04 -37.87 -7.33
CA ALA A 703 15.06 -37.81 -6.29
C ALA A 703 14.54 -36.99 -5.10
N ASP A 704 14.61 -37.57 -3.89
CA ASP A 704 14.14 -36.93 -2.66
C ASP A 704 14.76 -35.53 -2.48
N GLY A 705 13.88 -34.52 -2.40
CA GLY A 705 14.26 -33.15 -2.08
C GLY A 705 14.75 -32.27 -3.25
N PHE A 706 14.68 -32.72 -4.51
CA PHE A 706 15.07 -31.89 -5.66
C PHE A 706 13.91 -31.40 -6.53
N GLY A 707 12.76 -32.09 -6.56
CA GLY A 707 11.61 -31.67 -7.36
C GLY A 707 11.95 -31.36 -8.82
N ARG A 708 11.18 -30.44 -9.44
CA ARG A 708 11.52 -29.83 -10.73
C ARG A 708 12.50 -28.68 -10.48
N VAL A 709 13.69 -28.77 -11.06
CA VAL A 709 14.74 -27.75 -10.90
C VAL A 709 14.72 -26.81 -12.10
N GLU A 710 14.78 -25.51 -11.83
CA GLU A 710 14.93 -24.43 -12.81
C GLU A 710 16.36 -23.88 -12.75
N SER A 711 17.06 -23.82 -13.89
CA SER A 711 18.36 -23.14 -13.95
C SER A 711 18.61 -22.47 -15.28
N TYR A 712 19.02 -21.21 -15.24
CA TYR A 712 19.45 -20.40 -16.37
C TYR A 712 20.90 -20.69 -16.79
N VAL A 713 21.75 -21.07 -15.82
CA VAL A 713 23.18 -21.29 -16.04
C VAL A 713 23.60 -22.64 -15.44
N GLY A 714 23.96 -23.57 -16.33
CA GLY A 714 24.52 -24.87 -15.99
C GLY A 714 26.06 -24.90 -16.00
N LEU A 715 26.63 -26.09 -15.76
CA LEU A 715 28.08 -26.32 -15.71
C LEU A 715 28.46 -27.59 -16.45
N LEU A 716 29.46 -27.46 -17.34
CA LEU A 716 30.11 -28.61 -18.00
C LEU A 716 31.59 -28.67 -17.68
N THR A 717 32.16 -29.88 -17.60
CA THR A 717 33.61 -30.02 -17.52
C THR A 717 34.28 -29.77 -18.87
N ASP A 718 35.51 -29.29 -18.82
CA ASP A 718 36.41 -29.18 -19.96
C ASP A 718 36.63 -30.55 -20.63
N LYS A 719 36.51 -31.67 -19.93
CA LYS A 719 36.57 -33.02 -20.54
C LYS A 719 35.30 -33.41 -21.30
N GLU A 720 34.13 -32.90 -20.95
CA GLU A 720 32.90 -33.09 -21.75
C GLU A 720 32.88 -32.15 -22.94
N TYR A 721 33.33 -30.90 -22.76
CA TYR A 721 33.61 -30.00 -23.87
C TYR A 721 34.67 -30.57 -24.82
N LEU A 722 35.78 -31.09 -24.31
CA LEU A 722 36.82 -31.78 -25.08
C LEU A 722 36.33 -33.11 -25.66
N ARG A 723 35.38 -33.82 -25.04
CA ARG A 723 34.71 -34.95 -25.72
C ARG A 723 33.85 -34.48 -26.90
N HIS A 724 33.35 -33.24 -26.87
CA HIS A 724 32.71 -32.60 -28.02
C HIS A 724 33.70 -31.94 -29.01
N SER A 725 34.93 -31.59 -28.61
CA SER A 725 35.89 -30.85 -29.44
C SER A 725 37.16 -31.61 -29.83
N ALA A 726 37.47 -32.75 -29.22
CA ALA A 726 38.66 -33.55 -29.49
C ALA A 726 38.47 -34.52 -30.66
N ARG A 727 38.33 -33.96 -31.87
CA ARG A 727 38.97 -34.47 -33.11
C ARG A 727 39.18 -33.35 -34.13
N GLY A 728 39.80 -32.26 -33.70
CA GLY A 728 40.15 -31.15 -34.59
C GLY A 728 41.31 -30.34 -34.04
N GLY A 729 42.53 -30.85 -34.17
CA GLY A 729 43.77 -30.14 -33.79
C GLY A 729 44.10 -28.91 -34.65
N ASP A 730 43.14 -28.40 -35.42
CA ASP A 730 43.25 -27.23 -36.30
C ASP A 730 42.15 -26.17 -36.08
N GLY A 731 41.27 -26.36 -35.08
CA GLY A 731 40.14 -25.45 -34.84
C GLY A 731 38.90 -25.71 -35.70
N THR A 732 38.81 -26.85 -36.39
CA THR A 732 37.57 -27.29 -37.06
C THR A 732 37.04 -28.63 -36.52
N LEU A 733 35.72 -28.72 -36.28
CA LEU A 733 35.05 -29.88 -35.68
C LEU A 733 34.74 -30.97 -36.73
N HIS A 734 35.18 -32.22 -36.50
CA HIS A 734 34.86 -33.38 -37.34
C HIS A 734 33.86 -34.35 -36.68
N TYR A 735 32.91 -34.84 -37.48
CA TYR A 735 31.56 -35.31 -37.10
C TYR A 735 31.38 -36.84 -36.86
N ASN A 736 32.36 -37.73 -37.08
CA ASN A 736 32.04 -39.15 -37.36
C ASN A 736 32.40 -40.24 -36.33
N ASP A 737 32.62 -39.96 -35.04
CA ASP A 737 33.05 -41.01 -34.07
C ASP A 737 32.05 -41.27 -32.92
N TRP A 738 30.75 -41.24 -33.20
CA TRP A 738 29.66 -41.29 -32.21
C TRP A 738 29.05 -42.68 -31.94
N ASP A 739 29.56 -43.77 -32.52
CA ASP A 739 28.81 -45.04 -32.57
C ASP A 739 29.07 -46.07 -31.44
N GLU A 740 29.80 -45.77 -30.37
CA GLU A 740 30.13 -46.79 -29.34
C GLU A 740 29.64 -46.55 -27.90
N ALA A 741 28.84 -45.51 -27.61
CA ALA A 741 28.18 -45.37 -26.31
C ALA A 741 26.74 -44.85 -26.43
N ALA A 742 25.89 -45.62 -27.12
CA ALA A 742 24.46 -45.40 -27.12
C ALA A 742 23.89 -45.62 -25.70
N GLY A 743 23.52 -44.55 -24.99
CA GLY A 743 22.66 -44.69 -23.81
C GLY A 743 22.68 -43.60 -22.74
N THR A 744 23.68 -42.71 -22.69
CA THR A 744 23.76 -41.66 -21.66
C THR A 744 23.69 -40.28 -22.30
N GLY A 745 22.64 -39.51 -21.99
CA GLY A 745 22.46 -38.14 -22.52
C GLY A 745 23.63 -37.22 -22.19
N ASN A 746 23.66 -36.04 -22.83
CA ASN A 746 24.64 -35.01 -22.46
C ASN A 746 24.44 -34.64 -20.98
N TRP A 747 25.52 -34.60 -20.22
CA TRP A 747 25.48 -34.10 -18.85
C TRP A 747 25.22 -32.59 -18.91
N TRP A 748 24.27 -32.07 -18.15
CA TRP A 748 23.91 -30.66 -18.13
C TRP A 748 24.51 -29.95 -16.92
N LEU A 749 24.63 -30.67 -15.79
CA LEU A 749 25.10 -30.14 -14.52
C LEU A 749 26.04 -31.05 -13.80
N ILE A 750 26.99 -30.43 -13.10
CA ILE A 750 28.05 -31.11 -12.38
C ILE A 750 28.25 -30.41 -11.06
N THR A 751 28.06 -31.16 -9.98
CA THR A 751 28.09 -30.61 -8.64
C THR A 751 28.93 -31.43 -7.68
N PRO A 752 29.85 -30.82 -6.91
CA PRO A 752 30.67 -31.57 -5.96
C PRO A 752 29.81 -32.00 -4.77
N TYR A 753 29.58 -33.28 -4.51
CA TYR A 753 28.78 -33.73 -3.36
C TYR A 753 29.65 -34.32 -2.24
N SER A 754 29.16 -34.24 -1.00
CA SER A 754 29.71 -34.96 0.15
C SER A 754 28.76 -36.09 0.56
N SER A 755 29.28 -37.30 0.69
CA SER A 755 28.52 -38.45 1.18
C SER A 755 28.62 -38.52 2.71
N PRO A 756 27.51 -38.76 3.44
CA PRO A 756 27.54 -39.02 4.87
C PRO A 756 28.32 -40.29 5.25
N TYR A 757 28.66 -41.14 4.27
CA TYR A 757 29.47 -42.35 4.46
C TYR A 757 30.97 -42.15 4.22
N GLY A 758 31.46 -40.90 4.21
CA GLY A 758 32.89 -40.59 4.24
C GLY A 758 33.58 -40.53 2.87
N GLY A 759 32.89 -39.99 1.86
CA GLY A 759 33.49 -39.74 0.54
C GLY A 759 32.96 -38.46 -0.08
N ASN A 760 33.86 -37.55 -0.45
CA ASN A 760 33.54 -36.46 -1.38
C ASN A 760 33.36 -37.06 -2.79
N GLY A 761 32.82 -36.32 -3.74
CA GLY A 761 32.62 -36.80 -5.11
C GLY A 761 32.03 -35.72 -6.02
N MET A 762 31.61 -36.10 -7.22
CA MET A 762 30.80 -35.24 -8.09
C MET A 762 29.53 -35.97 -8.52
N SER A 763 28.40 -35.27 -8.45
CA SER A 763 27.13 -35.68 -9.00
C SER A 763 26.94 -34.99 -10.34
N PHE A 764 26.33 -35.69 -11.28
CA PHE A 764 26.09 -35.24 -12.63
C PHE A 764 24.60 -35.41 -12.91
N VAL A 765 23.96 -34.39 -13.46
CA VAL A 765 22.58 -34.50 -13.95
C VAL A 765 22.64 -34.43 -15.46
N ASN A 766 22.09 -35.43 -16.15
CA ASN A 766 21.97 -35.35 -17.61
C ASN A 766 20.79 -34.48 -18.05
N GLU A 767 20.80 -34.14 -19.34
CA GLU A 767 19.72 -33.41 -20.03
C GLU A 767 18.34 -34.10 -19.95
N PHE A 768 18.27 -35.32 -19.43
CA PHE A 768 17.02 -36.05 -19.19
C PHE A 768 16.65 -36.12 -17.70
N GLY A 769 17.38 -35.43 -16.83
CA GLY A 769 17.13 -35.35 -15.39
C GLY A 769 17.72 -36.49 -14.56
N PHE A 770 18.43 -37.46 -15.14
CA PHE A 770 19.03 -38.56 -14.36
C PHE A 770 20.30 -38.13 -13.65
N VAL A 771 20.36 -38.43 -12.35
CA VAL A 771 21.50 -38.16 -11.48
C VAL A 771 22.43 -39.37 -11.42
N ASP A 772 23.69 -39.18 -11.79
CA ASP A 772 24.77 -40.14 -11.56
C ASP A 772 25.82 -39.55 -10.62
N SER A 773 26.49 -40.38 -9.81
CA SER A 773 27.45 -39.92 -8.80
C SER A 773 28.75 -40.71 -8.86
N ILE A 774 29.86 -39.99 -8.94
CA ILE A 774 31.21 -40.58 -8.95
C ILE A 774 31.88 -40.27 -7.60
N PRO A 775 32.25 -41.29 -6.80
CA PRO A 775 33.01 -41.10 -5.57
C PRO A 775 34.43 -40.57 -5.83
N TYR A 776 34.98 -39.76 -4.93
CA TYR A 776 36.33 -39.17 -5.00
C TYR A 776 37.45 -40.21 -5.07
N SER A 777 37.23 -41.42 -4.53
CA SER A 777 38.17 -42.54 -4.65
C SER A 777 38.45 -42.97 -6.10
N TYR A 778 37.54 -42.67 -7.02
CA TYR A 778 37.71 -42.88 -8.47
C TYR A 778 38.29 -41.64 -9.21
N MET A 779 38.51 -40.52 -8.51
CA MET A 779 38.90 -39.22 -9.10
C MET A 779 40.24 -38.66 -8.60
N ALA A 780 41.04 -39.45 -7.89
CA ALA A 780 42.37 -39.06 -7.41
C ALA A 780 43.24 -38.44 -8.55
N GLU A 781 43.76 -37.23 -8.29
CA GLU A 781 44.64 -36.43 -9.16
C GLU A 781 44.05 -35.90 -10.49
N ARG A 782 42.85 -35.30 -10.49
CA ARG A 782 42.31 -34.63 -11.68
C ARG A 782 41.78 -33.22 -11.39
N SER A 783 42.40 -32.21 -12.00
CA SER A 783 41.79 -30.87 -12.10
C SER A 783 40.66 -30.90 -13.13
N PHE A 784 39.46 -30.48 -12.72
CA PHE A 784 38.33 -30.27 -13.62
C PHE A 784 38.17 -28.76 -13.83
N ALA A 785 38.36 -28.30 -15.06
CA ALA A 785 37.95 -26.94 -15.43
C ALA A 785 36.45 -26.99 -15.73
N LEU A 786 35.64 -26.27 -14.96
CA LEU A 786 34.19 -26.16 -15.17
C LEU A 786 33.90 -24.88 -15.94
N ARG A 787 32.98 -24.94 -16.92
CA ARG A 787 32.58 -23.78 -17.72
C ARG A 787 31.05 -23.58 -17.63
N PRO A 788 30.58 -22.34 -17.43
CA PRO A 788 29.16 -22.02 -17.52
C PRO A 788 28.57 -22.40 -18.88
N VAL A 789 27.35 -22.95 -18.87
CA VAL A 789 26.59 -23.31 -20.07
C VAL A 789 25.21 -22.68 -19.97
N ILE A 790 24.73 -22.15 -21.08
CA ILE A 790 23.43 -21.48 -21.16
C ILE A 790 22.65 -22.00 -22.36
N TYR A 791 21.33 -21.86 -22.28
CA TYR A 791 20.47 -21.93 -23.45
C TYR A 791 20.02 -20.52 -23.80
N VAL A 792 19.95 -20.22 -25.09
CA VAL A 792 19.46 -18.93 -25.57
C VAL A 792 18.12 -19.07 -26.29
N LYS A 793 17.35 -17.98 -26.32
CA LYS A 793 16.06 -17.91 -27.02
C LYS A 793 16.21 -18.36 -28.48
N PRO A 794 15.23 -19.11 -29.03
CA PRO A 794 15.20 -19.42 -30.45
C PRO A 794 15.01 -18.14 -31.27
N GLY A 795 15.50 -18.12 -32.51
CA GLY A 795 15.28 -17.01 -33.45
C GLY A 795 16.30 -15.86 -33.39
N LEU A 796 17.31 -15.91 -32.52
CA LEU A 796 18.37 -14.87 -32.43
C LEU A 796 19.21 -14.78 -33.69
N VAL A 797 19.18 -13.68 -34.44
CA VAL A 797 19.89 -13.57 -35.73
C VAL A 797 21.36 -13.14 -35.58
N LYS A 798 22.22 -13.60 -36.50
CA LYS A 798 23.59 -13.08 -36.65
C LYS A 798 23.54 -11.66 -37.21
N VAL A 799 24.13 -10.70 -36.49
CA VAL A 799 24.18 -9.29 -36.90
C VAL A 799 25.52 -8.88 -37.51
N SER A 800 26.64 -9.42 -37.00
CA SER A 800 27.98 -9.05 -37.46
C SER A 800 29.01 -10.19 -37.18
N GLY A 801 30.28 -10.00 -37.58
CA GLY A 801 31.39 -10.93 -37.29
C GLY A 801 31.59 -12.10 -38.25
N SER A 802 32.69 -12.84 -38.06
CA SER A 802 33.08 -14.05 -38.81
C SER A 802 32.98 -15.35 -37.99
N GLY A 803 32.72 -15.24 -36.68
CA GLY A 803 32.55 -16.38 -35.77
C GLY A 803 33.85 -16.93 -35.20
N THR A 804 34.94 -16.17 -35.34
CA THR A 804 36.28 -16.50 -34.83
C THR A 804 36.58 -15.79 -33.51
N LEU A 805 37.60 -16.22 -32.78
CA LEU A 805 37.95 -15.66 -31.46
C LEU A 805 38.19 -14.13 -31.47
N ASN A 806 38.67 -13.60 -32.59
CA ASN A 806 38.98 -12.18 -32.78
C ASN A 806 37.86 -11.40 -33.49
N GLU A 807 36.87 -12.10 -34.06
CA GLU A 807 35.73 -11.54 -34.79
C GLU A 807 34.47 -12.38 -34.51
N SER A 808 34.03 -12.42 -33.25
CA SER A 808 32.87 -13.19 -32.78
C SER A 808 31.60 -12.80 -33.53
N TYR A 809 30.65 -13.72 -33.68
CA TYR A 809 29.30 -13.35 -34.13
C TYR A 809 28.54 -12.59 -33.05
N GLU A 810 28.06 -11.39 -33.36
CA GLU A 810 27.08 -10.72 -32.51
C GLU A 810 25.69 -11.30 -32.79
N LEU A 811 25.03 -11.78 -31.74
CA LEU A 811 23.62 -12.21 -31.78
C LEU A 811 22.75 -11.04 -31.34
N ALA A 812 21.63 -10.81 -32.01
CA ALA A 812 20.65 -9.81 -31.57
C ALA A 812 19.20 -10.25 -31.73
N SER A 813 18.33 -9.50 -31.06
CA SER A 813 16.88 -9.65 -30.97
C SER A 813 16.15 -8.36 -31.39
N ASN A 814 16.66 -7.67 -32.42
CA ASN A 814 16.05 -6.47 -33.01
C ASN A 814 14.73 -6.75 -33.79
N GLU A 815 14.08 -7.89 -33.52
CA GLU A 815 12.84 -8.35 -34.12
C GLU A 815 11.68 -8.23 -33.10
N LEU A 816 10.43 -8.16 -33.59
CA LEU A 816 9.25 -8.36 -32.74
C LEU A 816 9.04 -9.87 -32.54
N LEU A 817 8.85 -10.28 -31.28
CA LEU A 817 8.42 -11.63 -30.92
C LEU A 817 6.95 -11.84 -31.28
N ALA A 818 6.12 -10.83 -31.07
CA ALA A 818 4.71 -10.82 -31.44
C ALA A 818 4.24 -9.41 -31.80
N LEU A 819 3.14 -9.35 -32.55
CA LEU A 819 2.42 -8.12 -32.83
C LEU A 819 0.93 -8.38 -32.59
N HIS A 820 0.42 -7.96 -31.44
CA HIS A 820 -1.00 -8.09 -31.12
C HIS A 820 -1.77 -6.83 -31.51
N VAL A 821 -2.95 -7.05 -32.07
CA VAL A 821 -3.89 -5.99 -32.44
C VAL A 821 -5.21 -6.30 -31.74
N PHE A 822 -5.71 -5.34 -30.96
CA PHE A 822 -7.01 -5.46 -30.29
C PHE A 822 -7.95 -4.34 -30.74
N ASN A 823 -9.25 -4.62 -30.80
CA ASN A 823 -10.26 -3.60 -31.04
C ASN A 823 -10.59 -2.78 -29.77
N SER A 824 -11.56 -1.87 -29.84
CA SER A 824 -11.98 -1.01 -28.73
C SER A 824 -12.56 -1.73 -27.51
N GLU A 825 -12.97 -2.98 -27.67
CA GLU A 825 -13.53 -3.86 -26.62
C GLU A 825 -12.52 -4.90 -26.12
N SER A 826 -11.24 -4.73 -26.48
CA SER A 826 -10.15 -5.67 -26.14
C SER A 826 -10.24 -7.05 -26.78
N ALA A 827 -11.06 -7.23 -27.83
CA ALA A 827 -11.08 -8.47 -28.61
C ALA A 827 -9.91 -8.49 -29.63
N PRO A 828 -9.24 -9.64 -29.84
CA PRO A 828 -8.14 -9.77 -30.79
C PRO A 828 -8.60 -9.58 -32.24
N VAL A 829 -7.74 -8.98 -33.06
CA VAL A 829 -7.94 -8.78 -34.50
C VAL A 829 -6.91 -9.63 -35.24
N ASP A 830 -7.40 -10.54 -36.10
CA ASP A 830 -6.54 -11.45 -36.85
C ASP A 830 -5.69 -10.72 -37.91
N LEU A 831 -4.44 -11.17 -38.05
CA LEU A 831 -3.49 -10.68 -39.04
C LEU A 831 -3.42 -11.61 -40.25
N SER A 832 -3.32 -11.02 -41.44
CA SER A 832 -3.12 -11.71 -42.71
C SER A 832 -1.89 -11.14 -43.44
N PRO A 833 -0.83 -11.95 -43.67
CA PRO A 833 -0.61 -13.27 -43.09
C PRO A 833 -0.52 -13.20 -41.55
N ALA A 834 -0.66 -14.35 -40.88
CA ALA A 834 -0.41 -14.43 -39.44
C ALA A 834 1.01 -13.92 -39.12
N PHE A 835 1.19 -13.33 -37.94
CA PHE A 835 2.45 -12.71 -37.57
C PHE A 835 3.62 -13.71 -37.63
N SER A 836 4.77 -13.26 -38.17
CA SER A 836 6.04 -13.97 -38.08
C SER A 836 7.19 -12.98 -37.92
N PRO A 837 8.21 -13.26 -37.09
CA PRO A 837 9.33 -12.33 -36.87
C PRO A 837 10.09 -11.95 -38.15
N ALA A 838 10.16 -12.90 -39.11
CA ALA A 838 10.76 -12.71 -40.42
C ALA A 838 9.94 -11.82 -41.38
N GLY A 839 8.64 -11.65 -41.13
CA GLY A 839 7.74 -10.84 -41.97
C GLY A 839 8.01 -9.35 -41.85
N SER A 840 7.61 -8.58 -42.86
CA SER A 840 7.73 -7.11 -42.90
C SER A 840 6.42 -6.38 -43.19
N LEU A 841 5.38 -7.09 -43.62
CA LEU A 841 4.05 -6.53 -43.93
C LEU A 841 2.95 -7.47 -43.42
N PHE A 842 2.00 -6.90 -42.67
CA PHE A 842 0.80 -7.57 -42.17
C PHE A 842 -0.43 -6.70 -42.45
N GLU A 843 -1.57 -7.34 -42.67
CA GLU A 843 -2.85 -6.67 -42.93
C GLU A 843 -3.92 -7.14 -41.94
N ALA A 844 -4.81 -6.24 -41.52
CA ALA A 844 -5.92 -6.52 -40.62
C ALA A 844 -7.19 -5.83 -41.12
N THR A 845 -8.37 -6.40 -40.87
CA THR A 845 -9.66 -5.75 -41.20
C THR A 845 -10.53 -5.68 -39.94
N VAL A 846 -11.16 -4.53 -39.70
CA VAL A 846 -12.09 -4.31 -38.58
C VAL A 846 -13.39 -3.70 -39.08
N THR A 847 -14.50 -3.96 -38.37
CA THR A 847 -15.82 -3.44 -38.67
C THR A 847 -15.92 -1.91 -38.45
N ASN A 848 -16.92 -1.24 -39.06
CA ASN A 848 -17.05 0.24 -39.02
C ASN A 848 -17.34 0.85 -37.63
N ASP A 849 -17.64 0.05 -36.63
CA ASP A 849 -17.79 0.45 -35.24
C ASP A 849 -16.46 0.42 -34.46
N VAL A 850 -15.37 -0.08 -35.06
CA VAL A 850 -14.04 -0.05 -34.46
C VAL A 850 -13.30 1.22 -34.91
N TYR A 851 -13.26 2.25 -34.05
CA TYR A 851 -12.61 3.56 -34.34
C TYR A 851 -11.19 3.66 -33.78
N ARG A 852 -10.79 2.70 -32.93
CA ARG A 852 -9.45 2.59 -32.37
C ARG A 852 -9.03 1.13 -32.35
N VAL A 853 -7.76 0.89 -32.60
CA VAL A 853 -7.10 -0.38 -32.33
C VAL A 853 -5.97 -0.16 -31.36
N ARG A 854 -5.83 -1.06 -30.40
CA ARG A 854 -4.66 -1.10 -29.54
C ARG A 854 -3.60 -1.95 -30.21
N ILE A 855 -2.41 -1.38 -30.42
CA ILE A 855 -1.27 -2.08 -31.00
C ILE A 855 -0.30 -2.39 -29.87
N VAL A 856 -0.05 -3.68 -29.66
CA VAL A 856 0.90 -4.15 -28.63
C VAL A 856 2.03 -4.87 -29.37
N PRO A 857 3.08 -4.13 -29.77
CA PRO A 857 4.30 -4.75 -30.24
C PRO A 857 5.03 -5.37 -29.06
N VAL A 858 5.37 -6.65 -29.15
CA VAL A 858 6.17 -7.34 -28.16
C VAL A 858 7.58 -7.47 -28.74
N PRO A 859 8.53 -6.61 -28.37
CA PRO A 859 9.89 -6.75 -28.84
C PRO A 859 10.51 -8.02 -28.27
N MET A 860 11.34 -8.68 -29.08
CA MET A 860 12.03 -9.90 -28.65
C MET A 860 13.07 -9.61 -27.56
N ASP A 861 13.62 -8.40 -27.54
CA ASP A 861 14.29 -7.77 -26.40
C ASP A 861 13.30 -6.87 -25.64
N PRO A 862 12.93 -7.18 -24.38
CA PRO A 862 12.02 -6.36 -23.59
C PRO A 862 12.57 -4.96 -23.27
N GLU A 863 13.87 -4.72 -23.41
CA GLU A 863 14.52 -3.41 -23.24
C GLU A 863 14.66 -2.64 -24.58
N ALA A 864 14.27 -3.24 -25.71
CA ALA A 864 14.38 -2.58 -27.00
C ALA A 864 13.40 -1.41 -27.13
N ALA A 865 13.91 -0.28 -27.63
CA ALA A 865 13.10 0.88 -27.91
C ALA A 865 12.21 0.61 -29.13
N VAL A 866 10.90 0.52 -28.91
CA VAL A 866 9.92 0.44 -30.00
C VAL A 866 9.37 1.82 -30.29
N SER A 867 9.53 2.28 -31.53
CA SER A 867 8.95 3.53 -32.02
C SER A 867 7.86 3.23 -33.05
N MET A 868 6.79 4.04 -33.04
CA MET A 868 5.63 3.85 -33.92
C MET A 868 5.39 5.10 -34.76
N LYS A 869 5.15 4.90 -36.06
CA LYS A 869 4.61 5.93 -36.97
C LYS A 869 3.25 5.51 -37.48
N VAL A 870 2.30 6.44 -37.47
CA VAL A 870 0.97 6.24 -38.05
C VAL A 870 0.82 7.17 -39.24
N ASN A 871 0.55 6.60 -40.42
CA ASN A 871 0.48 7.31 -41.70
C ASN A 871 1.71 8.23 -41.95
N GLY A 872 2.90 7.77 -41.55
CA GLY A 872 4.15 8.50 -41.71
C GLY A 872 4.46 9.55 -40.63
N MET A 873 3.57 9.81 -39.68
CA MET A 873 3.81 10.73 -38.56
C MET A 873 4.30 9.97 -37.31
N LEU A 874 5.38 10.47 -36.69
CA LEU A 874 5.92 9.92 -35.43
C LEU A 874 4.95 10.18 -34.27
N LEU A 875 4.63 9.16 -33.49
CA LEU A 875 3.81 9.30 -32.27
C LEU A 875 4.72 9.32 -31.03
N ASN A 876 4.57 10.33 -30.18
CA ASN A 876 5.40 10.49 -28.98
C ASN A 876 4.92 9.66 -27.77
N HIS A 877 3.67 9.17 -27.78
CA HIS A 877 3.13 8.12 -26.88
C HIS A 877 1.81 7.59 -27.47
N ALA A 878 1.59 6.27 -27.56
CA ALA A 878 0.24 5.66 -27.52
C ALA A 878 0.28 4.11 -27.53
N GLN A 879 -0.56 3.50 -26.69
CA GLN A 879 -1.03 2.11 -26.88
C GLN A 879 -2.24 2.05 -27.84
N ASP A 880 -2.96 3.14 -28.10
CA ASP A 880 -4.19 3.15 -28.93
C ASP A 880 -4.05 4.02 -30.20
N VAL A 881 -4.25 3.41 -31.38
CA VAL A 881 -4.23 4.05 -32.71
C VAL A 881 -5.65 4.30 -33.19
N ARG A 882 -5.99 5.57 -33.46
CA ARG A 882 -7.27 5.94 -34.08
C ARG A 882 -7.28 5.54 -35.56
N LEU A 883 -8.39 4.96 -36.00
CA LEU A 883 -8.62 4.54 -37.38
C LEU A 883 -9.55 5.51 -38.10
N SER A 884 -9.19 5.88 -39.32
CA SER A 884 -10.11 6.49 -40.30
C SER A 884 -10.73 5.39 -41.15
N THR A 885 -11.93 5.62 -41.69
CA THR A 885 -12.55 4.70 -42.66
C THR A 885 -11.60 4.49 -43.87
N GLY A 886 -11.34 3.24 -44.24
CA GLY A 886 -10.29 2.87 -45.20
C GLY A 886 -9.01 2.37 -44.53
N ILE A 887 -7.87 2.44 -45.25
CA ILE A 887 -6.60 1.87 -44.80
C ILE A 887 -5.82 2.88 -43.93
N THR A 888 -5.47 2.45 -42.72
CA THR A 888 -4.47 3.12 -41.86
C THR A 888 -3.16 2.33 -41.90
N THR A 889 -2.04 2.98 -42.22
CA THR A 889 -0.71 2.34 -42.25
C THR A 889 0.06 2.67 -40.99
N ILE A 890 0.57 1.64 -40.31
CA ILE A 890 1.31 1.74 -39.05
C ILE A 890 2.68 1.11 -39.27
N GLU A 891 3.75 1.87 -39.03
CA GLU A 891 5.13 1.39 -39.09
C GLU A 891 5.70 1.30 -37.67
N LEU A 892 6.20 0.13 -37.30
CA LEU A 892 6.81 -0.15 -36.00
C LEU A 892 8.30 -0.38 -36.20
N THR A 893 9.14 0.48 -35.64
CA THR A 893 10.60 0.33 -35.68
C THR A 893 11.11 -0.13 -34.31
N VAL A 894 11.71 -1.31 -34.26
CA VAL A 894 12.37 -1.87 -33.07
C VAL A 894 13.86 -1.54 -33.14
N ALA A 895 14.34 -0.77 -32.17
CA ALA A 895 15.73 -0.40 -32.00
C ALA A 895 16.31 -1.05 -30.73
N ALA A 896 17.09 -2.11 -30.93
CA ALA A 896 17.97 -2.73 -29.92
C ALA A 896 19.44 -2.45 -30.31
N ALA A 897 20.42 -2.99 -29.55
CA ALA A 897 21.83 -2.94 -29.95
C ALA A 897 22.02 -3.56 -31.36
N GLY A 898 22.30 -2.74 -32.38
CA GLY A 898 22.41 -3.15 -33.78
C GLY A 898 21.67 -2.24 -34.78
N THR A 899 21.37 -2.75 -35.98
CA THR A 899 20.59 -2.01 -37.01
C THR A 899 19.09 -2.11 -36.71
N PRO A 900 18.32 -1.01 -36.65
CA PRO A 900 16.87 -1.07 -36.36
C PRO A 900 16.09 -1.84 -37.44
N ARG A 901 15.06 -2.59 -37.03
CA ARG A 901 14.14 -3.28 -37.95
C ARG A 901 12.78 -2.62 -37.95
N THR A 902 12.12 -2.59 -39.12
CA THR A 902 10.78 -1.99 -39.28
C THR A 902 9.76 -3.01 -39.77
N TYR A 903 8.58 -3.03 -39.11
CA TYR A 903 7.41 -3.81 -39.46
C TYR A 903 6.28 -2.89 -39.94
N THR A 904 5.58 -3.26 -41.01
CA THR A 904 4.44 -2.50 -41.55
C THR A 904 3.14 -3.25 -41.28
N LEU A 905 2.17 -2.59 -40.63
CA LEU A 905 0.81 -3.08 -40.43
C LEU A 905 -0.17 -2.17 -41.18
N LYS A 906 -1.04 -2.76 -42.00
CA LYS A 906 -2.15 -2.05 -42.65
C LYS A 906 -3.47 -2.49 -42.05
N VAL A 907 -4.14 -1.59 -41.34
CA VAL A 907 -5.47 -1.86 -40.77
C VAL A 907 -6.53 -1.21 -41.65
N THR A 908 -7.41 -2.03 -42.22
CA THR A 908 -8.56 -1.58 -43.00
C THR A 908 -9.78 -1.53 -42.11
N ARG A 909 -10.32 -0.34 -41.89
CA ARG A 909 -11.60 -0.15 -41.23
C ARG A 909 -12.70 -0.12 -42.29
N GLU A 910 -13.63 -1.08 -42.23
CA GLU A 910 -14.79 -1.15 -43.11
C GLU A 910 -15.64 0.13 -43.00
N GLY A 911 -16.32 0.54 -44.08
CA GLY A 911 -17.30 1.63 -44.04
C GLY A 911 -18.70 1.08 -43.74
N ALA A 912 -19.47 1.71 -42.85
CA ALA A 912 -20.85 1.28 -42.63
C ALA A 912 -21.76 1.73 -43.75
N ASP A 913 -22.59 0.78 -44.16
CA ASP A 913 -23.86 1.01 -44.80
C ASP A 913 -24.74 1.99 -43.99
N ASN A 914 -25.22 3.03 -44.68
CA ASN A 914 -26.49 3.75 -44.44
C ASN A 914 -26.52 4.97 -43.51
N GLY A 915 -25.62 5.96 -43.61
CA GLY A 915 -25.73 7.25 -42.88
C GLY A 915 -27.09 7.99 -43.02
N SER A 916 -28.08 7.57 -42.22
CA SER A 916 -29.51 7.89 -42.28
C SER A 916 -29.99 8.42 -40.93
N ILE A 917 -31.15 9.09 -40.86
CA ILE A 917 -31.83 9.40 -39.59
C ILE A 917 -32.62 8.16 -39.13
N ARG A 918 -32.29 7.60 -37.95
CA ARG A 918 -33.02 6.48 -37.30
C ARG A 918 -34.40 6.93 -36.84
N SER A 919 -34.44 8.01 -36.05
CA SER A 919 -35.69 8.68 -35.65
C SER A 919 -35.45 10.18 -35.43
N ILE A 920 -36.55 10.93 -35.46
CA ILE A 920 -36.62 12.29 -34.93
C ILE A 920 -37.63 12.25 -33.82
N ASP A 921 -37.26 12.71 -32.63
CA ASP A 921 -38.09 12.61 -31.45
C ASP A 921 -38.57 14.01 -31.03
N TYR A 922 -39.84 14.14 -30.67
CA TYR A 922 -40.44 15.34 -30.05
C TYR A 922 -40.89 14.98 -28.64
N GLN A 923 -40.37 15.70 -27.64
CA GLN A 923 -40.63 15.41 -26.21
C GLN A 923 -40.39 13.91 -25.85
N GLY A 924 -39.32 13.32 -26.41
CA GLY A 924 -38.93 11.92 -26.18
C GLY A 924 -39.76 10.87 -26.94
N ASN A 925 -40.67 11.28 -27.84
CA ASN A 925 -41.48 10.36 -28.64
C ASN A 925 -41.11 10.42 -30.13
N PRO A 926 -40.87 9.28 -30.81
CA PRO A 926 -40.48 9.27 -32.21
C PRO A 926 -41.62 9.71 -33.13
N LEU A 927 -41.30 10.60 -34.08
CA LEU A 927 -42.24 11.08 -35.09
C LEU A 927 -42.56 9.99 -36.13
N ALA A 928 -43.78 10.06 -36.68
CA ALA A 928 -44.18 9.18 -37.77
C ALA A 928 -43.35 9.46 -39.03
N LYS A 929 -42.74 8.40 -39.58
CA LYS A 929 -41.87 8.47 -40.77
C LYS A 929 -42.54 7.82 -41.98
N THR A 930 -42.59 8.55 -43.10
CA THR A 930 -43.02 8.03 -44.41
C THR A 930 -41.94 8.34 -45.45
N GLY A 931 -41.19 7.32 -45.89
CA GLY A 931 -40.03 7.54 -46.75
C GLY A 931 -38.95 8.38 -46.05
N THR A 932 -38.62 9.55 -46.60
CA THR A 932 -37.67 10.52 -46.01
C THR A 932 -38.36 11.69 -45.29
N ALA A 933 -39.69 11.64 -45.11
CA ALA A 933 -40.46 12.67 -44.42
C ALA A 933 -40.84 12.24 -43.00
N PHE A 934 -40.74 13.17 -42.04
CA PHE A 934 -41.21 13.05 -40.67
C PHE A 934 -42.35 14.05 -40.41
N ARG A 935 -43.38 13.64 -39.68
CA ARG A 935 -44.56 14.48 -39.42
C ARG A 935 -44.75 14.76 -37.93
N LEU A 936 -45.03 16.02 -37.62
CA LEU A 936 -45.37 16.52 -36.29
C LEU A 936 -46.62 17.42 -36.38
N ASP A 937 -47.70 17.05 -35.68
CA ASP A 937 -48.88 17.91 -35.52
C ASP A 937 -48.89 18.47 -34.08
N VAL A 938 -48.93 19.81 -33.91
CA VAL A 938 -48.90 20.48 -32.60
C VAL A 938 -50.11 21.39 -32.39
N PRO A 939 -50.60 21.56 -31.14
CA PRO A 939 -51.71 22.47 -30.85
C PRO A 939 -51.41 23.95 -31.18
N ALA A 940 -52.46 24.73 -31.38
CA ALA A 940 -52.41 26.17 -31.65
C ALA A 940 -51.52 26.96 -30.66
N ALA A 941 -51.41 26.54 -29.40
CA ALA A 941 -50.59 27.22 -28.39
C ALA A 941 -49.06 27.06 -28.58
N VAL A 942 -48.62 26.06 -29.36
CA VAL A 942 -47.19 25.73 -29.52
C VAL A 942 -46.56 26.63 -30.58
N THR A 943 -45.76 27.60 -30.14
CA THR A 943 -45.04 28.55 -31.02
C THR A 943 -43.61 28.11 -31.33
N MET A 944 -43.12 27.04 -30.71
CA MET A 944 -41.75 26.53 -30.85
C MET A 944 -41.74 25.00 -30.69
N ALA A 945 -40.91 24.30 -31.47
CA ALA A 945 -40.67 22.86 -31.33
C ALA A 945 -39.18 22.55 -31.19
N GLU A 946 -38.85 21.69 -30.23
CA GLU A 946 -37.52 21.15 -29.98
C GLU A 946 -37.50 19.68 -30.42
N LEU A 947 -36.59 19.35 -31.34
CA LEU A 947 -36.48 18.03 -31.94
C LEU A 947 -35.10 17.43 -31.66
N ASP A 948 -35.09 16.18 -31.21
CA ASP A 948 -33.89 15.38 -31.00
C ASP A 948 -33.69 14.45 -32.21
N LEU A 949 -32.55 14.56 -32.90
CA LEU A 949 -32.23 13.74 -34.07
C LEU A 949 -31.37 12.54 -33.66
N ASN A 950 -31.90 11.33 -33.85
CA ASN A 950 -31.15 10.10 -33.63
C ASN A 950 -30.53 9.63 -34.96
N LEU A 951 -29.22 9.82 -35.11
CA LEU A 951 -28.49 9.44 -36.31
C LEU A 951 -28.14 7.96 -36.31
N ALA A 952 -28.15 7.35 -37.50
CA ALA A 952 -27.71 5.97 -37.66
C ALA A 952 -26.20 5.80 -37.48
N ASP A 953 -25.45 6.85 -37.85
CA ASP A 953 -24.02 7.02 -37.63
C ASP A 953 -23.79 8.32 -36.84
N PRO A 954 -23.25 8.26 -35.61
CA PRO A 954 -22.97 9.44 -34.78
C PRO A 954 -21.97 10.43 -35.38
N GLY A 955 -21.18 10.03 -36.38
CA GLY A 955 -20.22 10.89 -37.09
C GLY A 955 -20.81 11.65 -38.29
N SER A 956 -22.10 11.49 -38.60
CA SER A 956 -22.76 12.23 -39.68
C SER A 956 -23.03 13.69 -39.28
N ILE A 957 -22.88 14.63 -40.22
CA ILE A 957 -23.15 16.05 -40.01
C ILE A 957 -24.55 16.37 -40.52
N VAL A 958 -25.41 16.94 -39.66
CA VAL A 958 -26.75 17.38 -40.08
C VAL A 958 -26.77 18.90 -40.26
N THR A 959 -27.13 19.32 -41.46
CA THR A 959 -27.40 20.72 -41.78
C THR A 959 -28.92 20.94 -41.80
N VAL A 960 -29.39 21.91 -41.02
CA VAL A 960 -30.80 22.30 -40.91
C VAL A 960 -30.92 23.79 -41.20
N THR A 961 -31.77 24.16 -42.15
CA THR A 961 -32.00 25.58 -42.47
C THR A 961 -33.13 26.13 -41.59
N GLY A 962 -32.90 27.27 -40.91
CA GLY A 962 -33.92 27.97 -40.13
C GLY A 962 -34.13 27.52 -38.67
N ALA A 963 -33.23 26.68 -38.12
CA ALA A 963 -33.25 26.26 -36.72
C ALA A 963 -32.05 26.81 -35.95
N THR A 964 -32.19 26.96 -34.62
CA THR A 964 -31.07 27.17 -33.69
C THR A 964 -30.62 25.84 -33.09
N TYR A 965 -29.31 25.71 -32.85
CA TYR A 965 -28.69 24.50 -32.31
C TYR A 965 -28.38 24.67 -30.82
N SER A 966 -28.68 23.66 -30.00
CA SER A 966 -28.29 23.67 -28.58
C SER A 966 -26.90 23.04 -28.38
N SER A 967 -26.19 23.42 -27.32
CA SER A 967 -24.80 22.99 -27.03
C SER A 967 -24.61 21.48 -26.81
N SER A 968 -25.67 20.67 -26.82
CA SER A 968 -25.66 19.26 -26.40
C SER A 968 -25.57 18.20 -27.51
N GLY A 969 -25.39 18.53 -28.78
CA GLY A 969 -25.26 17.48 -29.81
C GLY A 969 -26.61 16.99 -30.36
N ASN A 970 -26.92 17.22 -31.64
CA ASN A 970 -28.11 16.70 -32.37
C ASN A 970 -29.51 17.19 -31.96
N ARG A 971 -29.61 18.29 -31.21
CA ARG A 971 -30.89 18.90 -30.80
C ARG A 971 -31.13 20.24 -31.50
N TYR A 972 -32.29 20.37 -32.14
CA TYR A 972 -32.67 21.50 -32.99
C TYR A 972 -33.95 22.18 -32.53
N ILE A 973 -33.91 23.51 -32.40
CA ILE A 973 -35.03 24.33 -31.94
C ILE A 973 -35.56 25.17 -33.10
N PHE A 974 -36.85 25.00 -33.39
CA PHE A 974 -37.58 25.75 -34.41
C PHE A 974 -38.46 26.79 -33.72
N HIS A 975 -38.05 28.07 -33.82
CA HIS A 975 -38.79 29.18 -33.26
C HIS A 975 -39.84 29.72 -34.24
N GLY A 976 -40.96 30.23 -33.71
CA GLY A 976 -41.94 30.98 -34.50
C GLY A 976 -42.75 30.11 -35.47
N LEU A 977 -43.15 28.90 -35.04
CA LEU A 977 -44.02 28.02 -35.84
C LEU A 977 -45.29 28.78 -36.25
N LYS A 978 -45.53 28.94 -37.55
CA LYS A 978 -46.73 29.60 -38.06
C LYS A 978 -47.93 28.66 -37.99
N TYR A 979 -49.14 29.21 -37.94
CA TYR A 979 -50.36 28.43 -38.08
C TYR A 979 -50.39 27.70 -39.44
N GLY A 980 -50.79 26.43 -39.44
CA GLY A 980 -50.74 25.57 -40.62
C GLY A 980 -49.40 24.83 -40.81
N LEU A 981 -49.19 24.31 -42.02
CA LEU A 981 -48.06 23.44 -42.35
C LEU A 981 -46.77 24.24 -42.59
N THR A 982 -45.75 23.93 -41.81
CA THR A 982 -44.37 24.37 -41.98
C THR A 982 -43.51 23.17 -42.40
N THR A 983 -42.81 23.27 -43.52
CA THR A 983 -41.88 22.22 -43.99
C THR A 983 -40.44 22.65 -43.79
N VAL A 984 -39.64 21.80 -43.14
CA VAL A 984 -38.21 21.99 -42.90
C VAL A 984 -37.43 20.96 -43.70
N HIS A 985 -36.31 21.38 -44.28
CA HIS A 985 -35.37 20.50 -44.97
C HIS A 985 -34.14 20.20 -44.09
N LEU A 986 -33.78 18.91 -44.01
CA LEU A 986 -32.59 18.43 -43.34
C LEU A 986 -31.67 17.78 -44.38
N THR A 987 -30.38 18.11 -44.37
CA THR A 987 -29.37 17.40 -45.17
C THR A 987 -28.40 16.72 -44.21
N VAL A 988 -28.27 15.40 -44.34
CA VAL A 988 -27.29 14.58 -43.62
C VAL A 988 -26.11 14.35 -44.56
N GLU A 989 -24.96 14.90 -44.19
CA GLU A 989 -23.66 14.54 -44.77
C GLU A 989 -23.11 13.35 -44.02
N LYS A 990 -22.97 12.24 -44.73
CA LYS A 990 -22.38 11.01 -44.21
C LYS A 990 -20.87 11.20 -44.02
N PRO A 991 -20.20 10.43 -43.16
CA PRO A 991 -18.74 10.55 -42.96
C PRO A 991 -17.88 10.33 -44.22
N ASN A 992 -18.44 9.74 -45.28
CA ASN A 992 -17.81 9.58 -46.59
C ASN A 992 -18.03 10.76 -47.55
N GLY A 993 -18.76 11.81 -47.13
CA GLY A 993 -19.10 13.00 -47.91
C GLY A 993 -20.40 12.90 -48.72
N ASP A 994 -21.10 11.75 -48.71
CA ASP A 994 -22.39 11.61 -49.41
C ASP A 994 -23.49 12.41 -48.70
N LEU A 995 -24.38 13.03 -49.47
CA LEU A 995 -25.50 13.80 -48.92
C LEU A 995 -26.83 13.03 -49.03
N GLN A 996 -27.63 13.03 -47.96
CA GLN A 996 -29.00 12.51 -47.97
C GLN A 996 -29.98 13.54 -47.40
N ASN A 997 -31.09 13.78 -48.11
CA ASN A 997 -32.08 14.80 -47.73
C ASN A 997 -33.33 14.20 -47.06
N TYR A 998 -33.81 14.86 -46.02
CA TYR A 998 -35.05 14.57 -45.29
C TYR A 998 -35.92 15.82 -45.19
N THR A 999 -37.21 15.62 -44.92
CA THR A 999 -38.16 16.70 -44.60
C THR A 999 -38.82 16.48 -43.25
N VAL A 1000 -39.07 17.57 -42.51
CA VAL A 1000 -39.93 17.57 -41.33
C VAL A 1000 -41.12 18.48 -41.60
N GLU A 1001 -42.31 17.90 -41.60
CA GLU A 1001 -43.60 18.56 -41.78
C GLU A 1001 -44.21 18.83 -40.41
N MET A 1002 -44.14 20.08 -39.96
CA MET A 1002 -44.70 20.55 -38.69
C MET A 1002 -46.00 21.31 -38.95
N ASN A 1003 -47.13 20.78 -38.51
CA ASN A 1003 -48.44 21.40 -38.69
C ASN A 1003 -48.95 21.93 -37.35
N ARG A 1004 -49.01 23.26 -37.21
CA ARG A 1004 -49.59 23.92 -36.03
C ARG A 1004 -51.09 24.10 -36.25
N MET A 1005 -51.89 23.37 -35.47
CA MET A 1005 -53.34 23.30 -35.63
C MET A 1005 -54.03 24.67 -35.50
N THR A 1006 -55.09 24.88 -36.28
CA THR A 1006 -55.91 26.11 -36.37
C THR A 1006 -57.33 25.96 -35.82
N ASP A 1007 -57.59 24.85 -35.12
CA ASP A 1007 -58.82 24.61 -34.36
C ASP A 1007 -58.83 25.50 -33.11
N PHE A 1008 -59.59 26.59 -33.17
CA PHE A 1008 -59.61 27.63 -32.15
C PHE A 1008 -60.74 27.45 -31.13
N ASP A 1009 -61.72 26.58 -31.43
CA ASP A 1009 -62.80 26.24 -30.51
C ASP A 1009 -62.64 24.88 -29.82
N GLY A 1010 -61.63 24.09 -30.23
CA GLY A 1010 -61.17 22.86 -29.61
C GLY A 1010 -61.99 21.62 -30.00
N ASP A 1011 -62.81 21.70 -31.06
CA ASP A 1011 -63.69 20.63 -31.49
C ASP A 1011 -63.04 19.62 -32.47
N ARG A 1012 -61.76 19.83 -32.79
CA ARG A 1012 -60.91 19.06 -33.71
C ARG A 1012 -61.39 19.08 -35.17
N ARG A 1013 -62.20 20.05 -35.55
CA ARG A 1013 -62.57 20.34 -36.94
C ARG A 1013 -62.04 21.73 -37.28
N VAL A 1014 -61.72 21.95 -38.56
CA VAL A 1014 -61.38 23.28 -39.06
C VAL A 1014 -62.56 23.72 -39.90
N ASP A 1015 -63.45 24.53 -39.33
CA ASP A 1015 -64.65 25.03 -40.00
C ASP A 1015 -64.88 26.53 -39.78
N VAL A 1016 -65.97 27.07 -40.31
CA VAL A 1016 -66.25 28.52 -40.27
C VAL A 1016 -66.38 29.08 -38.85
N ARG A 1017 -66.60 28.22 -37.85
CA ARG A 1017 -66.65 28.60 -36.44
C ARG A 1017 -65.27 29.00 -35.91
N ASP A 1018 -64.23 28.33 -36.35
CA ASP A 1018 -62.84 28.68 -36.02
C ASP A 1018 -62.45 30.04 -36.59
N LEU A 1019 -62.91 30.35 -37.82
CA LEU A 1019 -62.73 31.66 -38.44
C LEU A 1019 -63.40 32.77 -37.61
N ALA A 1020 -64.63 32.53 -37.15
CA ALA A 1020 -65.35 33.50 -36.31
C ALA A 1020 -64.69 33.68 -34.93
N GLN A 1021 -64.11 32.61 -34.37
CA GLN A 1021 -63.39 32.62 -33.10
C GLN A 1021 -62.05 33.37 -33.24
N ALA A 1022 -61.28 33.09 -34.30
CA ALA A 1022 -60.02 33.74 -34.62
C ALA A 1022 -60.20 35.24 -34.92
N ALA A 1023 -61.21 35.61 -35.69
CA ALA A 1023 -61.53 37.01 -35.98
C ALA A 1023 -61.97 37.79 -34.73
N LYS A 1024 -62.72 37.16 -33.80
CA LYS A 1024 -63.06 37.77 -32.50
C LYS A 1024 -61.84 38.03 -31.63
N GLN A 1025 -60.89 37.10 -31.66
CA GLN A 1025 -59.65 37.21 -30.88
C GLN A 1025 -58.59 38.08 -31.58
N LYS A 1026 -58.87 38.58 -32.80
CA LYS A 1026 -57.94 39.36 -33.63
C LYS A 1026 -56.60 38.65 -33.79
N ILE A 1027 -56.65 37.36 -34.12
CA ILE A 1027 -55.45 36.56 -34.30
C ILE A 1027 -54.76 37.02 -35.59
N ASP A 1028 -53.58 37.59 -35.44
CA ASP A 1028 -52.64 37.83 -36.52
C ASP A 1028 -52.16 36.45 -37.05
N TYR A 1029 -52.55 36.15 -38.28
CA TYR A 1029 -52.47 34.82 -38.87
C TYR A 1029 -51.21 34.63 -39.71
N ASP A 1030 -50.78 35.66 -40.42
CA ASP A 1030 -49.54 35.64 -41.19
C ASP A 1030 -48.29 35.99 -40.35
N GLY A 1031 -48.51 36.53 -39.16
CA GLY A 1031 -47.52 36.81 -38.12
C GLY A 1031 -46.79 38.13 -38.33
N ASP A 1032 -47.43 39.12 -38.97
CA ASP A 1032 -46.84 40.43 -39.28
C ASP A 1032 -46.94 41.47 -38.15
N GLY A 1033 -47.63 41.12 -37.07
CA GLY A 1033 -47.82 41.92 -35.86
C GLY A 1033 -49.14 42.70 -35.82
N ALA A 1034 -50.01 42.60 -36.83
CA ALA A 1034 -51.30 43.30 -36.86
C ALA A 1034 -52.43 42.44 -37.45
N PHE A 1035 -53.62 42.48 -36.84
CA PHE A 1035 -54.80 41.86 -37.45
C PHE A 1035 -55.36 42.74 -38.57
N THR A 1036 -55.16 42.31 -39.82
CA THR A 1036 -55.54 43.01 -41.05
C THR A 1036 -56.53 42.20 -41.90
N ALA A 1037 -56.95 42.79 -43.03
CA ALA A 1037 -57.81 42.11 -43.99
C ALA A 1037 -57.12 40.92 -44.68
N ASN A 1038 -55.78 40.90 -44.73
CA ASN A 1038 -55.02 39.77 -45.28
C ASN A 1038 -55.12 38.55 -44.37
N ASP A 1039 -55.09 38.73 -43.05
CA ASP A 1039 -55.29 37.65 -42.08
C ASP A 1039 -56.66 36.99 -42.26
N ILE A 1040 -57.72 37.79 -42.41
CA ILE A 1040 -59.07 37.28 -42.65
C ILE A 1040 -59.14 36.53 -43.98
N ALA A 1041 -58.50 37.04 -45.04
CA ALA A 1041 -58.47 36.39 -46.34
C ALA A 1041 -57.73 35.05 -46.31
N LEU A 1042 -56.58 34.99 -45.62
CA LEU A 1042 -55.79 33.78 -45.45
C LEU A 1042 -56.51 32.74 -44.58
N MET A 1043 -57.19 33.18 -43.51
CA MET A 1043 -58.03 32.29 -42.72
C MET A 1043 -59.22 31.75 -43.54
N LEU A 1044 -59.81 32.56 -44.43
CA LEU A 1044 -60.91 32.13 -45.33
C LEU A 1044 -60.45 31.05 -46.32
N ASP A 1045 -59.27 31.22 -46.91
CA ASP A 1045 -58.69 30.28 -47.89
C ASP A 1045 -58.50 28.87 -47.31
N GLN A 1046 -58.31 28.76 -45.98
CA GLN A 1046 -58.19 27.47 -45.31
C GLN A 1046 -59.52 26.73 -45.09
N VAL A 1047 -60.64 27.47 -44.99
CA VAL A 1047 -61.97 26.87 -44.87
C VAL A 1047 -62.69 26.75 -46.23
N GLU A 1048 -62.24 27.46 -47.26
CA GLU A 1048 -62.81 27.46 -48.64
C GLU A 1048 -62.95 26.05 -49.27
N PRO A 1049 -61.98 25.12 -49.14
CA PRO A 1049 -62.10 23.77 -49.69
C PRO A 1049 -63.29 22.97 -49.14
N TYR A 1050 -63.81 23.34 -47.95
CA TYR A 1050 -64.89 22.63 -47.28
C TYR A 1050 -66.30 23.13 -47.69
N PHE A 1051 -66.40 24.21 -48.47
CA PHE A 1051 -67.67 24.75 -48.96
C PHE A 1051 -68.07 24.26 -50.36
N LEU A 1052 -67.14 23.69 -51.14
CA LEU A 1052 -67.36 23.36 -52.54
C LEU A 1052 -68.12 22.04 -52.81
N ASN A 1053 -68.64 21.37 -51.77
CA ASN A 1053 -69.34 20.08 -51.94
C ASN A 1053 -70.79 20.02 -51.43
N THR A 1054 -71.51 21.15 -51.41
CA THR A 1054 -72.97 21.13 -51.21
C THR A 1054 -73.70 22.01 -52.23
N THR A 1055 -74.68 21.42 -52.92
CA THR A 1055 -75.41 21.97 -54.08
C THR A 1055 -76.52 22.98 -53.72
N SER A 1056 -76.41 23.72 -52.62
CA SER A 1056 -77.23 24.91 -52.35
C SER A 1056 -76.66 25.72 -51.17
N PRO A 1057 -76.51 27.05 -51.28
CA PRO A 1057 -76.20 27.87 -50.12
C PRO A 1057 -77.44 27.97 -49.20
N PRO A 1058 -77.29 27.81 -47.87
CA PRO A 1058 -78.33 28.13 -46.90
C PRO A 1058 -78.57 29.65 -46.82
N PRO A 1059 -79.77 30.11 -46.42
CA PRO A 1059 -80.19 31.52 -46.41
C PRO A 1059 -79.38 32.48 -45.52
N ALA A 1060 -78.39 31.99 -44.77
CA ALA A 1060 -77.60 32.76 -43.81
C ALA A 1060 -76.35 33.42 -44.42
N LEU A 1061 -76.14 33.28 -45.73
CA LEU A 1061 -75.03 33.91 -46.49
C LEU A 1061 -75.44 35.24 -47.15
N ARG A 1062 -76.12 36.10 -46.37
CA ARG A 1062 -76.22 37.54 -46.63
C ARG A 1062 -75.65 38.31 -45.46
#